data_AF-A0A501PTL5-F1
#
_entry.id   AF-A0A501PTL5-F1
#
_cell.length_a   1.000
_cell.length_b   1.000
_cell.length_c   1.000
_cell.angle_alpha   90.00
_cell.angle_beta   90.00
_cell.angle_gamma   90.00
#
_symmetry.space_group_name_H-M   'P 1'
#
loop_
_entity.id
_entity.type
_entity.pdbx_description
1 polymer ?
#
loop_
_entity_poly.entity_id
_entity_poly.type
_entity_poly.pdbx_seq_one_letter_code
_entity_poly.pdbx_strand_id
1 'polypeptide(L)'
;MSQVIEKRTPRRYFRFVLWAKKVKLTNKVAFLLAAGALLSGVFTYATFSNVGPFEPTPKTLYGLLLFNLILLLVLGALVSRQFIRLMSARNAGMAGSRLQSRIITLFSIVAITPTIIVAIFSALFFEFGLQAWFNDKVQTVLTSSQSVAEAYIDEHKKVIKADILGMAKDLNAQGIAMSNNREFLEQALTGMSQILGLSEAIILSSTEVIARARGSLSLITEPFPLQAINAAAEGKVVFLSSEDDDRIRVLIQLDGFLDRYLYISRFVDARALALVKETSSAQKEYEDVLANLSEYRLWFNLTFIVIALLILFAAVWMGLGLVTKLMEPIGNLINASAKVGKGDFSARAPIENTYDDLGGLTKAFNNMTWQLENQQKDLLTANMQLDERRRFTETVLSGVSAGIMGLAPDGTITLPNRSAAQLLDQDFNHLKGRSLTDVLPEAEELFEKLKGGGSKSLQQQIAIIRGENKLNLLVRITAEMKGGEVEGFVISFDDITDQVAAQRTAAWADVAQRIAHEIKNPLTPIQLSAERLKRKYGKEIHSDPAVFDQCTETIIRQVGDLRQMVDEFSSFARMPAPIMKPEDLSEIIRQSVFLMEVANSDISFSVNLPDGDLPVMCDARLIGQALTNLIKNATEAIASQREALPDIKGHIGIDVEWAESDRIIVQISDNGVGLPEDMLHRLTEPYVTTRAKGTGLGLAIVKKIMRDHGGDLVLENREHGGARACMIFTTDESVRESLEYEEDLRIVHGS
;
A
#
# COMPACT_ATOMS: atom_id res chain seq x y z
N MET A 1 -11.25 -51.84 10.37
CA MET A 1 -12.03 -51.90 9.11
C MET A 1 -13.05 -50.77 9.10
N SER A 2 -12.74 -49.65 8.46
CA SER A 2 -13.76 -48.75 7.89
C SER A 2 -13.06 -47.86 6.88
N GLN A 3 -13.01 -48.34 5.63
CA GLN A 3 -12.43 -47.61 4.51
C GLN A 3 -13.38 -46.48 4.09
N VAL A 4 -12.87 -45.25 4.20
CA VAL A 4 -13.45 -44.06 3.60
C VAL A 4 -13.33 -44.18 2.08
N ILE A 5 -14.46 -44.32 1.39
CA ILE A 5 -14.54 -44.24 -0.07
C ILE A 5 -14.46 -42.76 -0.46
N GLU A 6 -13.25 -42.29 -0.74
CA GLU A 6 -13.02 -41.03 -1.45
C GLU A 6 -13.48 -41.19 -2.92
N LYS A 7 -14.69 -40.74 -3.22
CA LYS A 7 -15.17 -40.58 -4.60
C LYS A 7 -14.34 -39.49 -5.29
N ARG A 8 -13.32 -39.91 -6.04
CA ARG A 8 -12.62 -39.10 -7.03
C ARG A 8 -13.64 -38.53 -8.03
N THR A 9 -13.94 -37.23 -7.93
CA THR A 9 -14.65 -36.52 -8.98
C THR A 9 -13.75 -36.44 -10.23
N PRO A 10 -14.26 -36.70 -11.45
CA PRO A 10 -13.41 -36.83 -12.62
C PRO A 10 -12.79 -35.48 -13.00
N ARG A 11 -11.44 -35.45 -13.16
CA ARG A 11 -10.60 -34.30 -13.56
C ARG A 11 -11.15 -33.46 -14.74
N ARG A 12 -12.00 -34.05 -15.59
CA ARG A 12 -12.67 -33.37 -16.71
C ARG A 12 -13.79 -32.43 -16.27
N TYR A 13 -14.57 -32.78 -15.24
CA TYR A 13 -15.64 -31.94 -14.69
C TYR A 13 -15.06 -30.66 -14.08
N PHE A 14 -13.97 -30.78 -13.33
CA PHE A 14 -13.30 -29.62 -12.74
C PHE A 14 -12.73 -28.67 -13.79
N ARG A 15 -12.12 -29.20 -14.86
CA ARG A 15 -11.66 -28.40 -16.02
C ARG A 15 -12.81 -27.71 -16.75
N PHE A 16 -13.94 -28.39 -16.93
CA PHE A 16 -15.13 -27.79 -17.53
C PHE A 16 -15.72 -26.67 -16.65
N VAL A 17 -15.82 -26.87 -15.34
CA VAL A 17 -16.32 -25.84 -14.41
C VAL A 17 -15.40 -24.63 -14.36
N LEU A 18 -14.08 -24.82 -14.38
CA LEU A 18 -13.09 -23.74 -14.44
C LEU A 18 -13.15 -22.99 -15.77
N TRP A 19 -13.25 -23.70 -16.89
CA TRP A 19 -13.42 -23.10 -18.21
C TRP A 19 -14.75 -22.33 -18.33
N ALA A 20 -15.85 -22.92 -17.85
CA ALA A 20 -17.18 -22.31 -17.82
C ALA A 20 -17.22 -21.03 -16.95
N LYS A 21 -16.53 -21.02 -15.80
CA LYS A 21 -16.32 -19.79 -15.01
C LYS A 21 -15.52 -18.74 -15.78
N LYS A 22 -14.44 -19.15 -16.45
CA LYS A 22 -13.54 -18.25 -17.19
C LYS A 22 -14.24 -17.57 -18.38
N VAL A 23 -15.17 -18.25 -19.05
CA VAL A 23 -15.90 -17.73 -20.23
C VAL A 23 -17.22 -17.01 -19.85
N LYS A 24 -17.53 -16.88 -18.55
CA LYS A 24 -18.85 -16.41 -18.06
C LYS A 24 -20.02 -17.21 -18.69
N LEU A 25 -19.81 -18.51 -18.89
CA LEU A 25 -20.70 -19.41 -19.64
C LEU A 25 -22.10 -19.47 -19.02
N THR A 26 -22.21 -19.37 -17.69
CA THR A 26 -23.51 -19.38 -16.97
C THR A 26 -24.44 -18.26 -17.41
N ASN A 27 -23.92 -17.05 -17.65
CA ASN A 27 -24.76 -15.92 -18.06
C ASN A 27 -25.16 -16.06 -19.54
N LYS A 28 -24.27 -16.58 -20.38
CA LYS A 28 -24.56 -16.82 -21.81
C LYS A 28 -25.56 -17.97 -22.01
N VAL A 29 -25.39 -19.07 -21.28
CA VAL A 29 -26.29 -20.23 -21.30
C VAL A 29 -27.68 -19.85 -20.83
N ALA A 30 -27.78 -19.04 -19.78
CA ALA A 30 -29.08 -18.62 -19.29
C ALA A 30 -29.79 -17.62 -20.21
N PHE A 31 -29.05 -16.74 -20.92
CA PHE A 31 -29.64 -15.92 -21.99
C PHE A 31 -30.13 -16.79 -23.16
N LEU A 32 -29.35 -17.80 -23.56
CA LEU A 32 -29.76 -18.77 -24.57
C LEU A 32 -31.00 -19.58 -24.13
N LEU A 33 -31.08 -19.95 -22.85
CA LEU A 33 -32.25 -20.64 -22.30
C LEU A 33 -33.48 -19.74 -22.22
N ALA A 34 -33.32 -18.46 -21.86
CA ALA A 34 -34.41 -17.49 -21.87
C ALA A 34 -34.93 -17.23 -23.30
N ALA A 35 -34.01 -17.05 -24.27
CA ALA A 35 -34.35 -16.94 -25.68
C ALA A 35 -35.00 -18.23 -26.21
N GLY A 36 -34.46 -19.39 -25.82
CA GLY A 36 -35.01 -20.71 -26.15
C GLY A 36 -36.41 -20.91 -25.57
N ALA A 37 -36.68 -20.44 -24.36
CA ALA A 37 -37.99 -20.48 -23.73
C ALA A 37 -39.01 -19.58 -24.46
N LEU A 38 -38.62 -18.38 -24.87
CA LEU A 38 -39.46 -17.49 -25.69
C LEU A 38 -39.77 -18.12 -27.06
N LEU A 39 -38.74 -18.62 -27.75
CA LEU A 39 -38.90 -19.28 -29.05
C LEU A 39 -39.79 -20.53 -28.92
N SER A 40 -39.60 -21.32 -27.87
CA SER A 40 -40.43 -22.50 -27.59
C SER A 40 -41.89 -22.13 -27.29
N GLY A 41 -42.13 -21.05 -26.55
CA GLY A 41 -43.48 -20.52 -26.33
C GLY A 41 -44.16 -20.08 -27.62
N VAL A 42 -43.46 -19.32 -28.47
CA VAL A 42 -43.95 -18.92 -29.80
C VAL A 42 -44.23 -20.14 -30.68
N PHE A 43 -43.34 -21.13 -30.66
CA PHE A 43 -43.49 -22.36 -31.43
C PHE A 43 -44.67 -23.21 -30.96
N THR A 44 -44.88 -23.28 -29.64
CA THR A 44 -46.03 -23.96 -29.04
C THR A 44 -47.33 -23.28 -29.45
N TYR A 45 -47.39 -21.94 -29.38
CA TYR A 45 -48.54 -21.18 -29.87
C TYR A 45 -48.80 -21.38 -31.37
N ALA A 46 -47.76 -21.33 -32.21
CA ALA A 46 -47.87 -21.55 -33.66
C ALA A 46 -48.40 -22.95 -34.01
N THR A 47 -48.05 -23.96 -33.21
CA THR A 47 -48.58 -25.32 -33.34
C THR A 47 -50.07 -25.36 -32.98
N PHE A 48 -50.48 -24.68 -31.91
CA PHE A 48 -51.90 -24.57 -31.52
C PHE A 48 -52.76 -23.82 -32.55
N SER A 49 -52.20 -22.83 -33.25
CA SER A 49 -52.94 -22.06 -34.27
C SER A 49 -52.95 -22.72 -35.65
N ASN A 50 -52.36 -23.91 -35.81
CA ASN A 50 -52.21 -24.61 -37.08
C ASN A 50 -51.44 -23.81 -38.16
N VAL A 51 -50.61 -22.84 -37.73
CA VAL A 51 -49.74 -22.01 -38.59
C VAL A 51 -48.28 -22.51 -38.55
N GLY A 52 -47.98 -23.45 -37.65
CA GLY A 52 -46.65 -24.02 -37.46
C GLY A 52 -46.32 -25.20 -38.40
N PRO A 53 -45.06 -25.69 -38.37
CA PRO A 53 -44.61 -26.80 -39.20
C PRO A 53 -45.13 -28.17 -38.74
N PHE A 54 -45.81 -28.23 -37.60
CA PHE A 54 -46.38 -29.45 -37.04
C PHE A 54 -47.88 -29.28 -36.85
N GLU A 55 -48.63 -30.33 -37.16
CA GLU A 55 -50.05 -30.39 -36.84
C GLU A 55 -50.25 -30.51 -35.31
N PRO A 56 -51.34 -29.94 -34.77
CA PRO A 56 -51.68 -30.00 -33.34
C PRO A 56 -52.20 -31.40 -32.94
N THR A 57 -51.37 -32.41 -33.12
CA THR A 57 -51.64 -33.77 -32.65
C THR A 57 -51.33 -33.91 -31.15
N PRO A 58 -52.00 -34.80 -30.41
CA PRO A 58 -51.68 -35.05 -29.00
C PRO A 58 -50.20 -35.36 -28.75
N LYS A 59 -49.53 -36.04 -29.70
CA LYS A 59 -48.10 -36.38 -29.61
C LYS A 59 -47.19 -35.16 -29.72
N THR A 60 -47.48 -34.24 -30.65
CA THR A 60 -46.68 -33.02 -30.85
C THR A 60 -46.87 -32.06 -29.68
N LEU A 61 -48.10 -31.90 -29.19
CA LEU A 61 -48.40 -31.11 -28.00
C LEU A 61 -47.70 -31.65 -26.74
N TYR A 62 -47.71 -32.98 -26.53
CA TYR A 62 -46.99 -33.61 -25.43
C TYR A 62 -45.48 -33.35 -25.50
N GLY A 63 -44.88 -33.52 -26.68
CA GLY A 63 -43.44 -33.28 -26.89
C GLY A 63 -43.04 -31.84 -26.59
N LEU A 64 -43.84 -30.87 -27.04
CA LEU A 64 -43.60 -29.45 -26.78
C LEU A 64 -43.75 -29.08 -25.30
N LEU A 65 -44.76 -29.60 -24.63
CA LEU A 65 -44.94 -29.39 -23.19
C LEU A 65 -43.82 -30.02 -22.36
N LEU A 66 -43.39 -31.24 -22.70
CA LEU A 66 -42.25 -31.87 -22.06
C LEU A 66 -40.97 -31.06 -22.25
N PHE A 67 -40.72 -30.56 -23.47
CA PHE A 67 -39.58 -29.70 -23.75
C PHE A 67 -39.64 -28.39 -22.95
N ASN A 68 -40.80 -27.73 -22.90
CA ASN A 68 -41.01 -26.54 -22.09
C ASN A 68 -40.84 -26.80 -20.60
N LEU A 69 -41.29 -27.95 -20.10
CA LEU A 69 -41.10 -28.37 -18.70
C LEU A 69 -39.61 -28.57 -18.37
N ILE A 70 -38.84 -29.18 -19.27
CA ILE A 70 -37.39 -29.32 -19.10
C ILE A 70 -36.73 -27.93 -19.03
N LEU A 71 -37.07 -27.03 -19.95
CA LEU A 71 -36.57 -25.64 -19.92
C LEU A 71 -36.93 -24.94 -18.61
N LEU A 72 -38.16 -25.13 -18.12
CA LEU A 72 -38.65 -24.55 -16.88
C LEU A 72 -37.86 -25.05 -15.67
N LEU A 73 -37.61 -26.36 -15.59
CA LEU A 73 -36.82 -26.96 -14.51
C LEU A 73 -35.37 -26.46 -14.53
N VAL A 74 -34.76 -26.33 -15.70
CA VAL A 74 -33.39 -25.80 -15.83
C VAL A 74 -33.33 -24.34 -15.42
N LEU A 75 -34.24 -23.50 -15.91
CA LEU A 75 -34.33 -22.09 -15.52
C LEU A 75 -34.62 -21.94 -14.02
N GLY A 76 -35.54 -22.74 -13.48
CA GLY A 76 -35.85 -22.80 -12.06
C GLY A 76 -34.61 -23.11 -11.22
N ALA A 77 -33.85 -24.15 -11.58
CA ALA A 77 -32.61 -24.49 -10.90
C ALA A 77 -31.57 -23.35 -10.94
N LEU A 78 -31.46 -22.62 -12.06
CA LEU A 78 -30.57 -21.47 -12.18
C LEU A 78 -31.02 -20.30 -11.30
N VAL A 79 -32.31 -19.98 -11.29
CA VAL A 79 -32.90 -18.94 -10.43
C VAL A 79 -32.72 -19.31 -8.96
N SER A 80 -33.07 -20.53 -8.55
CA SER A 80 -32.89 -21.02 -7.17
C SER A 80 -31.43 -20.98 -6.74
N ARG A 81 -30.50 -21.41 -7.60
CA ARG A 81 -29.06 -21.34 -7.29
C ARG A 81 -28.60 -19.89 -7.08
N GLN A 82 -29.03 -18.97 -7.94
CA GLN A 82 -28.69 -17.55 -7.83
C GLN A 82 -29.26 -16.96 -6.54
N PHE A 83 -30.51 -17.30 -6.21
CA PHE A 83 -31.17 -16.89 -4.98
C PHE A 83 -30.44 -17.39 -3.73
N ILE A 84 -30.08 -18.68 -3.68
CA ILE A 84 -29.31 -19.28 -2.58
C ILE A 84 -27.95 -18.58 -2.42
N ARG A 85 -27.25 -18.29 -3.52
CA ARG A 85 -25.97 -17.58 -3.48
C ARG A 85 -26.10 -16.21 -2.81
N LEU A 86 -27.13 -15.46 -3.19
CA LEU A 86 -27.42 -14.14 -2.64
C LEU A 86 -27.82 -14.19 -1.16
N MET A 87 -28.61 -15.20 -0.78
CA MET A 87 -29.00 -15.43 0.62
C MET A 87 -27.79 -15.81 1.48
N SER A 88 -26.87 -16.63 0.96
CA SER A 88 -25.62 -16.96 1.65
C SER A 88 -24.72 -15.73 1.82
N ALA A 89 -24.63 -14.86 0.81
CA ALA A 89 -23.84 -13.64 0.87
C ALA A 89 -24.39 -12.64 1.90
N ARG A 90 -25.71 -12.65 2.13
CA ARG A 90 -26.36 -11.87 3.20
C ARG A 90 -25.98 -12.38 4.59
N ASN A 91 -25.98 -13.70 4.80
CA ASN A 91 -25.61 -14.29 6.09
C ASN A 91 -24.12 -14.12 6.42
N ALA A 92 -23.27 -13.95 5.41
CA ALA A 92 -21.84 -13.69 5.57
C ALA A 92 -21.50 -12.24 5.98
N GLY A 93 -22.49 -11.35 6.14
CA GLY A 93 -22.27 -10.00 6.68
C GLY A 93 -21.49 -9.04 5.77
N MET A 94 -21.35 -9.36 4.48
CA MET A 94 -20.60 -8.51 3.54
C MET A 94 -21.29 -7.14 3.37
N ALA A 95 -20.47 -6.07 3.37
CA ALA A 95 -20.95 -4.70 3.17
C ALA A 95 -21.70 -4.57 1.83
N GLY A 96 -22.85 -3.90 1.83
CA GLY A 96 -23.71 -3.75 0.65
C GLY A 96 -24.81 -4.82 0.47
N SER A 97 -24.76 -5.92 1.24
CA SER A 97 -25.75 -7.01 1.14
C SER A 97 -27.21 -6.60 1.42
N ARG A 98 -27.44 -5.61 2.29
CA ARG A 98 -28.78 -5.09 2.59
C ARG A 98 -29.41 -4.40 1.37
N LEU A 99 -28.66 -3.52 0.71
CA LEU A 99 -29.12 -2.79 -0.48
C LEU A 99 -29.42 -3.75 -1.62
N GLN A 100 -28.50 -4.69 -1.87
CA GLN A 100 -28.69 -5.72 -2.89
C GLN A 100 -29.95 -6.54 -2.64
N SER A 101 -30.19 -6.97 -1.38
CA SER A 101 -31.41 -7.71 -1.04
C SER A 101 -32.69 -6.90 -1.29
N ARG A 102 -32.74 -5.61 -0.91
CA ARG A 102 -33.91 -4.74 -1.09
C ARG A 102 -34.28 -4.56 -2.56
N ILE A 103 -33.26 -4.33 -3.41
CA ILE A 103 -33.46 -4.18 -4.86
C ILE A 103 -33.99 -5.49 -5.47
N ILE A 104 -33.45 -6.65 -5.05
CA ILE A 104 -33.92 -7.95 -5.51
C ILE A 104 -35.38 -8.20 -5.12
N THR A 105 -35.78 -7.89 -3.88
CA THR A 105 -37.18 -8.07 -3.45
C THR A 105 -38.12 -7.19 -4.25
N LEU A 106 -37.77 -5.91 -4.43
CA LEU A 106 -38.57 -4.98 -5.23
C LEU A 106 -38.70 -5.45 -6.68
N PHE A 107 -37.59 -5.84 -7.31
CA PHE A 107 -37.62 -6.35 -8.68
C PHE A 107 -38.45 -7.63 -8.80
N SER A 108 -38.32 -8.55 -7.84
CA SER A 108 -39.10 -9.80 -7.83
C SER A 108 -40.60 -9.52 -7.72
N ILE A 109 -41.01 -8.58 -6.86
CA ILE A 109 -42.42 -8.18 -6.73
C ILE A 109 -42.95 -7.58 -8.05
N VAL A 110 -42.16 -6.68 -8.66
CA VAL A 110 -42.52 -6.01 -9.93
C VAL A 110 -42.57 -7.01 -11.10
N ALA A 111 -41.74 -8.05 -11.11
CA ALA A 111 -41.75 -9.08 -12.15
C ALA A 111 -42.87 -10.12 -11.93
N ILE A 112 -43.08 -10.59 -10.70
CA ILE A 112 -44.02 -11.66 -10.38
C ILE A 112 -45.47 -11.20 -10.53
N THR A 113 -45.81 -10.01 -10.04
CA THR A 113 -47.21 -9.57 -9.92
C THR A 113 -47.92 -9.47 -11.29
N PRO A 114 -47.38 -8.77 -12.30
CA PRO A 114 -48.03 -8.67 -13.60
C PRO A 114 -48.11 -10.03 -14.31
N THR A 115 -47.07 -10.87 -14.19
CA THR A 115 -47.07 -12.19 -14.82
C THR A 115 -48.14 -13.10 -14.24
N ILE A 116 -48.34 -13.10 -12.92
CA ILE A 116 -49.42 -13.86 -12.28
C ILE A 116 -50.79 -13.32 -12.72
N ILE A 117 -50.97 -11.99 -12.78
CA ILE A 117 -52.24 -11.40 -13.21
C ILE A 117 -52.56 -11.81 -14.66
N VAL A 118 -51.59 -11.72 -15.57
CA VAL A 118 -51.75 -12.15 -16.97
C VAL A 118 -52.00 -13.66 -17.05
N ALA A 119 -51.31 -14.46 -16.23
CA ALA A 119 -51.52 -15.91 -16.12
C ALA A 119 -52.98 -16.24 -15.79
N ILE A 120 -53.49 -15.64 -14.71
CA ILE A 120 -54.87 -15.84 -14.22
C ILE A 120 -55.88 -15.30 -15.22
N PHE A 121 -55.72 -14.06 -15.69
CA PHE A 121 -56.67 -13.43 -16.60
C PHE A 121 -56.82 -14.20 -17.91
N SER A 122 -55.72 -14.70 -18.48
CA SER A 122 -55.81 -15.45 -19.73
C SER A 122 -56.41 -16.85 -19.53
N ALA A 123 -56.14 -17.50 -18.40
CA ALA A 123 -56.79 -18.77 -18.05
C ALA A 123 -58.31 -18.58 -17.88
N LEU A 124 -58.74 -17.53 -17.20
CA LEU A 124 -60.16 -17.17 -17.07
C LEU A 124 -60.78 -16.79 -18.42
N PHE A 125 -60.08 -15.98 -19.22
CA PHE A 125 -60.54 -15.56 -20.53
C PHE A 125 -60.74 -16.76 -21.46
N PHE A 126 -59.84 -17.73 -21.44
CA PHE A 126 -59.98 -18.96 -22.23
C PHE A 126 -61.12 -19.83 -21.71
N GLU A 127 -61.23 -20.00 -20.38
CA GLU A 127 -62.31 -20.77 -19.76
C GLU A 127 -63.70 -20.24 -20.13
N PHE A 128 -63.93 -18.94 -19.93
CA PHE A 128 -65.21 -18.30 -20.23
C PHE A 128 -65.42 -18.08 -21.73
N GLY A 129 -64.36 -17.76 -22.47
CA GLY A 129 -64.42 -17.57 -23.92
C GLY A 129 -64.82 -18.84 -24.66
N LEU A 130 -64.20 -19.97 -24.33
CA LEU A 130 -64.52 -21.25 -24.96
C LEU A 130 -65.96 -21.71 -24.64
N GLN A 131 -66.41 -21.52 -23.40
CA GLN A 131 -67.80 -21.79 -23.02
C GLN A 131 -68.81 -20.91 -23.77
N ALA A 132 -68.48 -19.64 -24.03
CA ALA A 132 -69.38 -18.73 -24.76
C ALA A 132 -69.60 -19.15 -26.22
N TRP A 133 -68.56 -19.65 -26.89
CA TRP A 133 -68.62 -20.10 -28.30
C TRP A 133 -69.20 -21.50 -28.46
N PHE A 134 -68.98 -22.41 -27.50
CA PHE A 134 -69.49 -23.79 -27.51
C PHE A 134 -70.64 -23.97 -26.50
N ASN A 135 -71.67 -23.14 -26.63
CA ASN A 135 -72.85 -23.21 -25.78
C ASN A 135 -73.95 -24.10 -26.41
N ASP A 136 -74.97 -24.39 -25.60
CA ASP A 136 -76.14 -25.18 -26.00
C ASP A 136 -76.84 -24.65 -27.26
N LYS A 137 -76.67 -23.38 -27.65
CA LYS A 137 -77.32 -22.82 -28.83
C LYS A 137 -76.78 -23.43 -30.13
N VAL A 138 -75.46 -23.66 -30.23
CA VAL A 138 -74.87 -24.27 -31.45
C VAL A 138 -75.34 -25.70 -31.58
N GLN A 139 -75.30 -26.46 -30.49
CA GLN A 139 -75.84 -27.82 -30.43
C GLN A 139 -77.33 -27.85 -30.79
N THR A 140 -78.12 -26.92 -30.25
CA THR A 140 -79.57 -26.81 -30.52
C THR A 140 -79.82 -26.54 -32.00
N VAL A 141 -79.05 -25.65 -32.64
CA VAL A 141 -79.19 -25.35 -34.07
C VAL A 141 -78.83 -26.56 -34.94
N LEU A 142 -77.74 -27.27 -34.63
CA LEU A 142 -77.34 -28.47 -35.37
C LEU A 142 -78.37 -29.61 -35.22
N THR A 143 -78.78 -29.90 -33.98
CA THR A 143 -79.78 -30.93 -33.68
C THR A 143 -81.12 -30.61 -34.33
N SER A 144 -81.55 -29.33 -34.29
CA SER A 144 -82.78 -28.88 -34.95
C SER A 144 -82.69 -29.02 -36.47
N SER A 145 -81.52 -28.74 -37.07
CA SER A 145 -81.30 -28.87 -38.52
C SER A 145 -81.33 -30.33 -38.96
N GLN A 146 -80.70 -31.24 -38.20
CA GLN A 146 -80.79 -32.67 -38.44
C GLN A 146 -82.24 -33.16 -38.30
N SER A 147 -82.94 -32.75 -37.23
CA SER A 147 -84.34 -33.14 -36.99
C SER A 147 -85.27 -32.70 -38.13
N VAL A 148 -85.07 -31.49 -38.68
CA VAL A 148 -85.84 -30.99 -39.84
C VAL A 148 -85.51 -31.78 -41.11
N ALA A 149 -84.24 -32.11 -41.34
CA ALA A 149 -83.80 -32.87 -42.50
C ALA A 149 -84.31 -34.33 -42.47
N GLU A 150 -84.26 -34.98 -41.31
CA GLU A 150 -84.84 -36.31 -41.09
C GLU A 150 -86.37 -36.30 -41.25
N ALA A 151 -87.06 -35.31 -40.67
CA ALA A 151 -88.50 -35.15 -40.81
C ALA A 151 -88.93 -34.98 -42.28
N TYR A 152 -88.14 -34.30 -43.10
CA TYR A 152 -88.39 -34.16 -44.54
C TYR A 152 -88.36 -35.52 -45.26
N ILE A 153 -87.34 -36.35 -44.99
CA ILE A 153 -87.23 -37.69 -45.59
C ILE A 153 -88.36 -38.60 -45.08
N ASP A 154 -88.66 -38.56 -43.79
CA ASP A 154 -89.73 -39.36 -43.21
C ASP A 154 -91.11 -38.96 -43.74
N GLU A 155 -91.34 -37.69 -44.02
CA GLU A 155 -92.57 -37.23 -44.70
C GLU A 155 -92.65 -37.80 -46.11
N HIS A 156 -91.57 -37.74 -46.89
CA HIS A 156 -91.53 -38.36 -48.22
C HIS A 156 -91.74 -39.88 -48.17
N LYS A 157 -91.18 -40.57 -47.17
CA LYS A 157 -91.44 -42.00 -46.92
C LYS A 157 -92.92 -42.27 -46.64
N LYS A 158 -93.59 -41.42 -45.85
CA LYS A 158 -95.05 -41.55 -45.60
C LYS A 158 -95.86 -41.37 -46.87
N VAL A 159 -95.52 -40.36 -47.69
CA VAL A 159 -96.24 -40.09 -48.94
C VAL A 159 -96.10 -41.26 -49.92
N ILE A 160 -94.87 -41.72 -50.20
CA ILE A 160 -94.68 -42.85 -51.13
C ILE A 160 -95.30 -44.16 -50.61
N LYS A 161 -95.37 -44.35 -49.29
CA LYS A 161 -96.09 -45.47 -48.68
C LYS A 161 -97.60 -45.37 -48.90
N ALA A 162 -98.18 -44.18 -48.80
CA ALA A 162 -99.58 -43.97 -49.13
C ALA A 162 -99.84 -44.25 -50.62
N ASP A 163 -98.94 -43.78 -51.50
CA ASP A 163 -99.04 -43.96 -52.95
C ASP A 163 -98.96 -45.43 -53.36
N ILE A 164 -98.00 -46.21 -52.82
CA ILE A 164 -97.89 -47.64 -53.16
C ILE A 164 -99.09 -48.44 -52.68
N LEU A 165 -99.64 -48.11 -51.51
CA LEU A 165 -100.83 -48.78 -50.97
C LEU A 165 -102.08 -48.45 -51.81
N GLY A 166 -102.24 -47.19 -52.21
CA GLY A 166 -103.31 -46.77 -53.11
C GLY A 166 -103.20 -47.47 -54.47
N MET A 167 -102.01 -47.45 -55.06
CA MET A 167 -101.74 -48.09 -56.35
C MET A 167 -101.92 -49.61 -56.29
N ALA A 168 -101.45 -50.27 -55.23
CA ALA A 168 -101.67 -51.70 -55.01
C ALA A 168 -103.16 -52.03 -54.88
N LYS A 169 -103.93 -51.21 -54.16
CA LYS A 169 -105.38 -51.39 -54.02
C LYS A 169 -106.10 -51.27 -55.37
N ASP A 170 -105.77 -50.26 -56.17
CA ASP A 170 -106.37 -50.03 -57.49
C ASP A 170 -106.02 -51.15 -58.47
N LEU A 171 -104.76 -51.60 -58.46
CA LEU A 171 -104.30 -52.74 -59.26
C LEU A 171 -104.96 -54.06 -58.82
N ASN A 172 -105.11 -54.30 -57.52
CA ASN A 172 -105.81 -55.48 -57.00
C ASN A 172 -107.30 -55.48 -57.38
N ALA A 173 -107.97 -54.33 -57.35
CA ALA A 173 -109.38 -54.20 -57.71
C ALA A 173 -109.66 -54.53 -59.19
N GLN A 174 -108.70 -54.26 -60.08
CA GLN A 174 -108.83 -54.49 -61.53
C GLN A 174 -107.99 -55.69 -62.02
N GLY A 175 -107.33 -56.41 -61.11
CA GLY A 175 -106.26 -57.35 -61.42
C GLY A 175 -106.65 -58.52 -62.31
N ILE A 176 -107.87 -59.06 -62.15
CA ILE A 176 -108.36 -60.19 -62.96
C ILE A 176 -108.54 -59.81 -64.44
N ALA A 177 -108.96 -58.57 -64.72
CA ALA A 177 -109.10 -58.07 -66.09
C ALA A 177 -107.75 -57.68 -66.73
N MET A 178 -106.77 -57.27 -65.89
CA MET A 178 -105.47 -56.76 -66.34
C MET A 178 -104.37 -57.83 -66.43
N SER A 179 -104.50 -58.96 -65.72
CA SER A 179 -103.44 -59.99 -65.62
C SER A 179 -103.09 -60.65 -66.97
N ASN A 180 -104.04 -60.72 -67.90
CA ASN A 180 -103.85 -61.38 -69.20
C ASN A 180 -103.35 -60.44 -70.31
N ASN A 181 -103.25 -59.13 -70.07
CA ASN A 181 -102.81 -58.17 -71.08
C ASN A 181 -101.70 -57.26 -70.53
N ARG A 182 -100.45 -57.63 -70.83
CA ARG A 182 -99.26 -56.88 -70.44
C ARG A 182 -99.29 -55.44 -70.92
N GLU A 183 -99.75 -55.18 -72.14
CA GLU A 183 -99.78 -53.82 -72.71
C GLU A 183 -100.73 -52.90 -71.93
N PHE A 184 -101.89 -53.42 -71.54
CA PHE A 184 -102.85 -52.68 -70.73
C PHE A 184 -102.32 -52.40 -69.31
N LEU A 185 -101.63 -53.37 -68.72
CA LEU A 185 -101.00 -53.22 -67.42
C LEU A 185 -99.87 -52.18 -67.46
N GLU A 186 -99.02 -52.21 -68.49
CA GLU A 186 -97.98 -51.19 -68.70
C GLU A 186 -98.58 -49.78 -68.89
N GLN A 187 -99.70 -49.65 -69.62
CA GLN A 187 -100.41 -48.38 -69.76
C GLN A 187 -101.00 -47.87 -68.43
N ALA A 188 -101.62 -48.76 -67.64
CA ALA A 188 -102.15 -48.42 -66.32
C ALA A 188 -101.04 -47.97 -65.35
N LEU A 189 -99.93 -48.72 -65.29
CA LEU A 189 -98.74 -48.35 -64.52
C LEU A 189 -98.18 -47.00 -64.97
N THR A 190 -98.14 -46.74 -66.29
CA THR A 190 -97.67 -45.47 -66.85
C THR A 190 -98.54 -44.30 -66.40
N GLY A 191 -99.87 -44.44 -66.49
CA GLY A 191 -100.82 -43.41 -66.05
C GLY A 191 -100.72 -43.12 -64.55
N MET A 192 -100.69 -44.17 -63.73
CA MET A 192 -100.54 -44.04 -62.27
C MET A 192 -99.20 -43.43 -61.88
N SER A 193 -98.09 -43.86 -62.53
CA SER A 193 -96.76 -43.31 -62.29
C SER A 193 -96.69 -41.82 -62.61
N GLN A 194 -97.33 -41.36 -63.68
CA GLN A 194 -97.35 -39.94 -64.06
C GLN A 194 -98.19 -39.09 -63.09
N ILE A 195 -99.38 -39.57 -62.69
CA ILE A 195 -100.25 -38.86 -61.75
C ILE A 195 -99.59 -38.72 -60.37
N LEU A 196 -98.96 -39.78 -59.89
CA LEU A 196 -98.31 -39.84 -58.59
C LEU A 196 -96.88 -39.27 -58.61
N GLY A 197 -96.38 -38.79 -59.75
CA GLY A 197 -95.01 -38.28 -59.87
C GLY A 197 -93.95 -39.31 -59.46
N LEU A 198 -94.18 -40.58 -59.77
CA LEU A 198 -93.24 -41.67 -59.50
C LEU A 198 -92.19 -41.73 -60.61
N SER A 199 -90.94 -41.90 -60.21
CA SER A 199 -89.82 -42.13 -61.13
C SER A 199 -89.91 -43.51 -61.80
N GLU A 200 -90.38 -44.51 -61.06
CA GLU A 200 -90.52 -45.88 -61.53
C GLU A 200 -91.76 -46.52 -60.91
N ALA A 201 -92.46 -47.31 -61.71
CA ALA A 201 -93.50 -48.22 -61.26
C ALA A 201 -93.39 -49.52 -62.05
N ILE A 202 -93.17 -50.62 -61.36
CA ILE A 202 -92.81 -51.91 -61.93
C ILE A 202 -93.59 -52.99 -61.18
N ILE A 203 -94.19 -53.92 -61.93
CA ILE A 203 -94.67 -55.17 -61.37
C ILE A 203 -93.65 -56.26 -61.67
N LEU A 204 -93.23 -56.97 -60.63
CA LEU A 204 -92.21 -58.00 -60.70
C LEU A 204 -92.66 -59.26 -59.99
N SER A 205 -92.11 -60.39 -60.41
CA SER A 205 -92.16 -61.68 -59.72
C SER A 205 -90.87 -61.86 -58.94
N SER A 206 -90.81 -62.93 -58.13
CA SER A 206 -89.57 -63.35 -57.47
C SER A 206 -88.39 -63.54 -58.44
N THR A 207 -88.64 -63.81 -59.73
CA THR A 207 -87.61 -64.13 -60.73
C THR A 207 -87.52 -63.19 -61.94
N GLU A 208 -88.56 -62.43 -62.26
CA GLU A 208 -88.60 -61.63 -63.50
C GLU A 208 -89.46 -60.36 -63.40
N VAL A 209 -89.23 -59.40 -64.30
CA VAL A 209 -90.06 -58.19 -64.43
C VAL A 209 -91.25 -58.48 -65.35
N ILE A 210 -92.45 -58.32 -64.80
CA ILE A 210 -93.71 -58.68 -65.46
C ILE A 210 -94.25 -57.53 -66.29
N ALA A 211 -94.20 -56.30 -65.75
CA ALA A 211 -94.63 -55.10 -66.44
C ALA A 211 -93.94 -53.86 -65.85
N ARG A 212 -93.83 -52.80 -66.65
CA ARG A 212 -93.15 -51.55 -66.27
C ARG A 212 -93.85 -50.34 -66.89
N ALA A 213 -93.94 -49.25 -66.13
CA ALA A 213 -94.36 -47.95 -66.66
C ALA A 213 -93.40 -47.44 -67.73
N ARG A 214 -93.93 -46.94 -68.86
CA ARG A 214 -93.12 -46.34 -69.94
C ARG A 214 -92.37 -45.10 -69.40
N GLY A 215 -91.06 -45.07 -69.60
CA GLY A 215 -90.16 -44.02 -69.08
C GLY A 215 -89.40 -44.40 -67.82
N SER A 216 -89.69 -45.56 -67.20
CA SER A 216 -88.87 -46.10 -66.10
C SER A 216 -87.51 -46.58 -66.64
N LEU A 217 -86.46 -45.84 -66.28
CA LEU A 217 -85.10 -45.94 -66.84
C LEU A 217 -84.15 -46.88 -66.08
N SER A 218 -84.56 -47.49 -64.96
CA SER A 218 -83.70 -48.44 -64.24
C SER A 218 -83.45 -49.73 -65.03
N LEU A 219 -82.16 -50.01 -65.30
CA LEU A 219 -81.68 -51.37 -65.38
C LEU A 219 -81.65 -51.89 -63.94
N ILE A 220 -82.64 -52.68 -63.54
CA ILE A 220 -82.56 -53.44 -62.28
C ILE A 220 -81.39 -54.41 -62.47
N THR A 221 -80.18 -53.99 -62.08
CA THR A 221 -78.95 -54.78 -62.20
C THR A 221 -78.71 -55.66 -60.97
N GLU A 222 -79.39 -55.36 -59.86
CA GLU A 222 -79.28 -56.12 -58.61
C GLU A 222 -80.54 -56.94 -58.36
N PRO A 223 -80.42 -58.25 -58.04
CA PRO A 223 -81.55 -59.03 -57.56
C PRO A 223 -82.04 -58.44 -56.24
N PHE A 224 -83.36 -58.26 -56.10
CA PHE A 224 -83.96 -57.73 -54.89
C PHE A 224 -83.55 -58.59 -53.68
N PRO A 225 -83.20 -57.99 -52.53
CA PRO A 225 -82.83 -58.75 -51.33
C PRO A 225 -83.95 -59.73 -50.99
N LEU A 226 -83.62 -61.03 -50.87
CA LEU A 226 -84.63 -62.06 -50.54
C LEU A 226 -85.41 -61.71 -49.27
N GLN A 227 -84.76 -61.03 -48.32
CA GLN A 227 -85.36 -60.52 -47.10
C GLN A 227 -86.47 -59.49 -47.37
N ALA A 228 -86.29 -58.61 -48.37
CA ALA A 228 -87.28 -57.60 -48.72
C ALA A 228 -88.50 -58.20 -49.43
N ILE A 229 -88.29 -59.18 -50.32
CA ILE A 229 -89.38 -59.93 -50.97
C ILE A 229 -90.18 -60.72 -49.91
N ASN A 230 -89.48 -61.44 -49.02
CA ASN A 230 -90.14 -62.20 -47.96
C ASN A 230 -90.97 -61.31 -47.03
N ALA A 231 -90.42 -60.16 -46.63
CA ALA A 231 -91.14 -59.19 -45.81
C ALA A 231 -92.36 -58.59 -46.55
N ALA A 232 -92.23 -58.35 -47.87
CA ALA A 232 -93.34 -57.89 -48.69
C ALA A 232 -94.43 -58.97 -48.86
N ALA A 233 -94.04 -60.25 -48.90
CA ALA A 233 -94.95 -61.40 -48.97
C ALA A 233 -95.80 -61.60 -47.70
N GLU A 234 -95.40 -60.98 -46.58
CA GLU A 234 -96.22 -60.90 -45.36
C GLU A 234 -97.25 -59.73 -45.41
N GLY A 235 -97.42 -59.09 -46.58
CA GLY A 235 -98.31 -57.94 -46.76
C GLY A 235 -97.79 -56.61 -46.21
N LYS A 236 -96.50 -56.53 -45.85
CA LYS A 236 -95.88 -55.30 -45.34
C LYS A 236 -95.32 -54.44 -46.47
N VAL A 237 -95.42 -53.13 -46.32
CA VAL A 237 -94.72 -52.17 -47.17
C VAL A 237 -93.24 -52.14 -46.76
N VAL A 238 -92.35 -52.49 -47.68
CA VAL A 238 -90.90 -52.57 -47.44
C VAL A 238 -90.20 -51.41 -48.14
N PHE A 239 -89.48 -50.60 -47.37
CA PHE A 239 -88.59 -49.58 -47.91
C PHE A 239 -87.24 -50.22 -48.22
N LEU A 240 -86.76 -50.04 -49.45
CA LEU A 240 -85.43 -50.43 -49.86
C LEU A 240 -84.56 -49.19 -49.71
N SER A 241 -83.79 -49.13 -48.62
CA SER A 241 -82.87 -48.01 -48.35
C SER A 241 -81.44 -48.45 -48.68
N SER A 242 -80.75 -47.65 -49.50
CA SER A 242 -79.30 -47.69 -49.65
C SER A 242 -78.76 -46.31 -49.26
N GLU A 243 -77.61 -46.26 -48.57
CA GLU A 243 -77.08 -45.04 -47.97
C GLU A 243 -76.70 -43.94 -48.98
N ASP A 244 -76.57 -44.29 -50.26
CA ASP A 244 -76.22 -43.37 -51.36
C ASP A 244 -77.30 -43.30 -52.45
N ASP A 245 -78.55 -43.68 -52.15
CA ASP A 245 -79.63 -43.68 -53.14
C ASP A 245 -80.30 -42.29 -53.28
N ASP A 246 -80.44 -41.81 -54.51
CA ASP A 246 -81.08 -40.53 -54.85
C ASP A 246 -82.62 -40.60 -54.87
N ARG A 247 -83.18 -41.75 -54.48
CA ARG A 247 -84.59 -42.08 -54.58
C ARG A 247 -85.03 -42.93 -53.40
N ILE A 248 -86.30 -42.78 -53.02
CA ILE A 248 -86.94 -43.71 -52.08
C ILE A 248 -87.60 -44.80 -52.91
N ARG A 249 -87.27 -46.05 -52.58
CA ARG A 249 -87.77 -47.26 -53.24
C ARG A 249 -88.65 -48.03 -52.27
N VAL A 250 -89.79 -48.49 -52.74
CA VAL A 250 -90.77 -49.19 -51.91
C VAL A 250 -91.34 -50.40 -52.66
N LEU A 251 -91.57 -51.48 -51.92
CA LEU A 251 -92.07 -52.76 -52.41
C LEU A 251 -93.27 -53.23 -51.59
N ILE A 252 -94.29 -53.78 -52.25
CA ILE A 252 -95.43 -54.46 -51.62
C ILE A 252 -95.90 -55.63 -52.50
N GLN A 253 -96.45 -56.68 -51.89
CA GLN A 253 -97.13 -57.76 -52.64
C GLN A 253 -98.53 -57.33 -53.13
N LEU A 254 -98.94 -57.84 -54.28
CA LEU A 254 -100.27 -57.64 -54.85
C LEU A 254 -101.17 -58.86 -54.59
N ASP A 255 -102.19 -58.73 -53.73
CA ASP A 255 -103.13 -59.80 -53.40
C ASP A 255 -103.91 -60.35 -54.60
N GLY A 256 -104.15 -59.53 -55.62
CA GLY A 256 -104.91 -59.89 -56.83
C GLY A 256 -104.13 -60.74 -57.84
N PHE A 257 -102.85 -61.02 -57.57
CA PHE A 257 -101.95 -61.69 -58.50
C PHE A 257 -101.02 -62.69 -57.78
N LEU A 258 -100.81 -63.88 -58.35
CA LEU A 258 -99.89 -64.87 -57.78
C LEU A 258 -98.43 -64.48 -58.00
N ASP A 259 -97.65 -64.45 -56.92
CA ASP A 259 -96.23 -64.08 -56.91
C ASP A 259 -95.93 -62.80 -57.71
N ARG A 260 -96.66 -61.72 -57.39
CA ARG A 260 -96.42 -60.39 -57.96
C ARG A 260 -96.23 -59.36 -56.86
N TYR A 261 -95.25 -58.50 -57.06
CA TYR A 261 -94.92 -57.39 -56.21
C TYR A 261 -94.94 -56.10 -57.03
N LEU A 262 -95.53 -55.07 -56.45
CA LEU A 262 -95.44 -53.72 -56.96
C LEU A 262 -94.21 -53.06 -56.34
N TYR A 263 -93.32 -52.60 -57.21
CA TYR A 263 -92.17 -51.77 -56.87
C TYR A 263 -92.41 -50.38 -57.42
N ILE A 264 -92.31 -49.37 -56.55
CA ILE A 264 -92.32 -47.97 -56.98
C ILE A 264 -91.12 -47.24 -56.41
N SER A 265 -90.66 -46.21 -57.12
CA SER A 265 -89.65 -45.30 -56.61
C SER A 265 -89.97 -43.84 -56.92
N ARG A 266 -89.47 -42.93 -56.08
CA ARG A 266 -89.54 -41.48 -56.29
C ARG A 266 -88.18 -40.85 -56.00
N PHE A 267 -87.72 -39.94 -56.88
CA PHE A 267 -86.55 -39.12 -56.61
C PHE A 267 -86.77 -38.22 -55.40
N VAL A 268 -85.77 -38.14 -54.54
CA VAL A 268 -85.71 -37.14 -53.48
C VAL A 268 -84.78 -36.02 -53.96
N ASP A 269 -85.06 -34.78 -53.55
CA ASP A 269 -84.16 -33.67 -53.85
C ASP A 269 -82.75 -33.99 -53.32
N ALA A 270 -81.76 -34.02 -54.22
CA ALA A 270 -80.37 -34.25 -53.89
C ALA A 270 -79.84 -33.26 -52.84
N ARG A 271 -80.40 -32.04 -52.80
CA ARG A 271 -80.06 -31.05 -51.76
C ARG A 271 -80.55 -31.46 -50.38
N ALA A 272 -81.72 -32.09 -50.28
CA ALA A 272 -82.26 -32.56 -49.01
C ALA A 272 -81.47 -33.76 -48.47
N LEU A 273 -81.09 -34.70 -49.35
CA LEU A 273 -80.23 -35.83 -48.98
C LEU A 273 -78.82 -35.37 -48.57
N ALA A 274 -78.23 -34.44 -49.33
CA ALA A 274 -76.95 -33.83 -48.97
C ALA A 274 -77.05 -33.11 -47.61
N LEU A 275 -78.14 -32.40 -47.34
CA LEU A 275 -78.35 -31.71 -46.06
C LEU A 275 -78.45 -32.69 -44.88
N VAL A 276 -79.12 -33.83 -45.02
CA VAL A 276 -79.14 -34.89 -43.98
C VAL A 276 -77.72 -35.39 -43.70
N LYS A 277 -76.95 -35.68 -44.75
CA LYS A 277 -75.56 -36.19 -44.63
C LYS A 277 -74.63 -35.15 -44.02
N GLU A 278 -74.74 -33.89 -44.44
CA GLU A 278 -73.93 -32.78 -43.95
C GLU A 278 -74.26 -32.43 -42.50
N THR A 279 -75.54 -32.33 -42.15
CA THR A 279 -75.98 -32.04 -40.76
C THR A 279 -75.61 -33.17 -39.80
N SER A 280 -75.76 -34.43 -40.21
CA SER A 280 -75.34 -35.59 -39.40
C SER A 280 -73.82 -35.64 -39.22
N SER A 281 -73.06 -35.38 -40.29
CA SER A 281 -71.59 -35.31 -40.22
C SER A 281 -71.12 -34.14 -39.35
N ALA A 282 -71.74 -32.96 -39.49
CA ALA A 282 -71.44 -31.78 -38.69
C ALA A 282 -71.82 -31.96 -37.22
N GLN A 283 -72.94 -32.64 -36.93
CA GLN A 283 -73.31 -32.98 -35.55
C GLN A 283 -72.30 -33.94 -34.94
N LYS A 284 -71.88 -34.98 -35.67
CA LYS A 284 -70.86 -35.92 -35.19
C LYS A 284 -69.52 -35.24 -34.94
N GLU A 285 -69.06 -34.39 -35.86
CA GLU A 285 -67.83 -33.62 -35.69
C GLU A 285 -67.92 -32.67 -34.48
N TYR A 286 -69.07 -32.04 -34.26
CA TYR A 286 -69.32 -31.20 -33.10
C TYR A 286 -69.32 -32.00 -31.78
N GLU A 287 -69.94 -33.19 -31.75
CA GLU A 287 -69.91 -34.11 -30.61
C GLU A 287 -68.48 -34.59 -30.29
N ASP A 288 -67.70 -34.91 -31.32
CA ASP A 288 -66.29 -35.29 -31.19
C ASP A 288 -65.44 -34.14 -30.63
N VAL A 289 -65.72 -32.89 -31.02
CA VAL A 289 -65.08 -31.71 -30.43
C VAL A 289 -65.48 -31.56 -28.97
N LEU A 290 -66.78 -31.63 -28.64
CA LEU A 290 -67.28 -31.54 -27.26
C LEU A 290 -66.66 -32.60 -26.34
N ALA A 291 -66.54 -33.85 -26.80
CA ALA A 291 -65.95 -34.95 -26.06
C ALA A 291 -64.48 -34.66 -25.68
N ASN A 292 -63.75 -33.98 -26.56
CA ASN A 292 -62.33 -33.67 -26.39
C ASN A 292 -62.07 -32.24 -25.84
N LEU A 293 -63.10 -31.41 -25.66
CA LEU A 293 -62.94 -30.02 -25.16
C LEU A 293 -62.23 -29.96 -23.81
N SER A 294 -62.50 -30.93 -22.93
CA SER A 294 -61.86 -30.98 -21.61
C SER A 294 -60.35 -31.23 -21.70
N GLU A 295 -59.92 -32.08 -22.63
CA GLU A 295 -58.50 -32.33 -22.91
C GLU A 295 -57.85 -31.10 -23.53
N TYR A 296 -58.45 -30.49 -24.55
CA TYR A 296 -57.92 -29.28 -25.18
C TYR A 296 -57.79 -28.12 -24.18
N ARG A 297 -58.76 -27.98 -23.26
CA ARG A 297 -58.74 -26.99 -22.19
C ARG A 297 -57.60 -27.23 -21.21
N LEU A 298 -57.40 -28.47 -20.78
CA LEU A 298 -56.28 -28.82 -19.91
C LEU A 298 -54.94 -28.53 -20.59
N TRP A 299 -54.78 -28.94 -21.85
CA TRP A 299 -53.55 -28.71 -22.62
C TRP A 299 -53.25 -27.23 -22.83
N PHE A 300 -54.26 -26.42 -23.17
CA PHE A 300 -54.12 -24.98 -23.32
C PHE A 300 -53.72 -24.32 -21.99
N ASN A 301 -54.43 -24.63 -20.90
CA ASN A 301 -54.15 -24.07 -19.58
C ASN A 301 -52.76 -24.46 -19.08
N LEU A 302 -52.36 -25.73 -19.22
CA LEU A 302 -51.02 -26.19 -18.85
C LEU A 302 -49.93 -25.50 -19.69
N THR A 303 -50.13 -25.41 -21.00
CA THR A 303 -49.20 -24.72 -21.91
C THR A 303 -49.03 -23.26 -21.48
N PHE A 304 -50.14 -22.58 -21.20
CA PHE A 304 -50.11 -21.18 -20.82
C PHE A 304 -49.42 -20.96 -19.46
N ILE A 305 -49.72 -21.78 -18.46
CA ILE A 305 -49.05 -21.74 -17.15
C ILE A 305 -47.54 -21.95 -17.32
N VAL A 306 -47.13 -22.94 -18.11
CA VAL A 306 -45.70 -23.24 -18.33
C VAL A 306 -45.01 -22.08 -19.05
N ILE A 307 -45.61 -21.50 -20.09
CA ILE A 307 -45.05 -20.34 -20.80
C ILE A 307 -44.97 -19.12 -19.86
N ALA A 308 -46.01 -18.85 -19.06
CA ALA A 308 -46.00 -17.75 -18.10
C ALA A 308 -44.88 -17.93 -17.05
N LEU A 309 -44.70 -19.14 -16.52
CA LEU A 309 -43.62 -19.46 -15.59
C LEU A 309 -42.24 -19.37 -16.24
N LEU A 310 -42.09 -19.77 -17.50
CA LEU A 310 -40.86 -19.62 -18.27
C LEU A 310 -40.46 -18.15 -18.42
N ILE A 311 -41.41 -17.29 -18.82
CA ILE A 311 -41.21 -15.84 -18.94
C ILE A 311 -40.87 -15.26 -17.56
N LEU A 312 -41.58 -15.67 -16.51
CA LEU A 312 -41.32 -15.23 -15.15
C LEU A 312 -39.90 -15.56 -14.71
N PHE A 313 -39.48 -16.82 -14.85
CA PHE A 313 -38.15 -17.26 -14.44
C PHE A 313 -37.05 -16.62 -15.29
N ALA A 314 -37.28 -16.42 -16.59
CA ALA A 314 -36.36 -15.68 -17.45
C ALA A 314 -36.20 -14.22 -16.99
N ALA A 315 -37.31 -13.53 -16.69
CA ALA A 315 -37.31 -12.15 -16.20
C ALA A 315 -36.63 -12.02 -14.83
N VAL A 316 -36.97 -12.89 -13.88
CA VAL A 316 -36.34 -12.93 -12.56
C VAL A 316 -34.85 -13.22 -12.67
N TRP A 317 -34.46 -14.19 -13.49
CA TRP A 317 -33.05 -14.53 -13.71
C TRP A 317 -32.27 -13.34 -14.30
N MET A 318 -32.81 -12.70 -15.33
CA MET A 318 -32.19 -11.54 -15.98
C MET A 318 -32.06 -10.36 -15.01
N GLY A 319 -33.09 -10.09 -14.20
CA GLY A 319 -33.05 -9.06 -13.17
C GLY A 319 -32.00 -9.34 -12.09
N LEU A 320 -31.94 -10.57 -11.56
CA LEU A 320 -30.91 -10.98 -10.62
C LEU A 320 -29.50 -10.84 -11.22
N GLY A 321 -29.33 -11.14 -12.50
CA GLY A 321 -28.08 -10.94 -13.25
C GLY A 321 -27.69 -9.47 -13.37
N LEU A 322 -28.63 -8.60 -13.71
CA LEU A 322 -28.38 -7.15 -13.82
C LEU A 322 -28.02 -6.54 -12.47
N VAL A 323 -28.77 -6.88 -11.42
CA VAL A 323 -28.52 -6.39 -10.06
C VAL A 323 -27.14 -6.82 -9.56
N THR A 324 -26.75 -8.08 -9.79
CA THR A 324 -25.40 -8.52 -9.39
C THR A 324 -24.30 -7.79 -10.14
N LYS A 325 -24.46 -7.55 -11.45
CA LYS A 325 -23.50 -6.81 -12.26
C LYS A 325 -23.32 -5.35 -11.82
N LEU A 326 -24.40 -4.70 -11.37
CA LEU A 326 -24.36 -3.30 -10.91
C LEU A 326 -23.90 -3.17 -9.45
N MET A 327 -24.27 -4.12 -8.58
CA MET A 327 -24.00 -4.03 -7.15
C MET A 327 -22.60 -4.50 -6.74
N GLU A 328 -21.98 -5.41 -7.48
CA GLU A 328 -20.64 -5.93 -7.14
C GLU A 328 -19.56 -4.83 -7.16
N PRO A 329 -19.46 -3.95 -8.18
CA PRO A 329 -18.53 -2.81 -8.16
C PRO A 329 -18.77 -1.85 -6.99
N ILE A 330 -20.04 -1.57 -6.67
CA ILE A 330 -20.41 -0.69 -5.55
C ILE A 330 -19.98 -1.32 -4.21
N GLY A 331 -20.22 -2.61 -4.02
CA GLY A 331 -19.77 -3.34 -2.83
C GLY A 331 -18.26 -3.33 -2.67
N ASN A 332 -17.53 -3.50 -3.77
CA ASN A 332 -16.07 -3.42 -3.79
C ASN A 332 -15.57 -2.02 -3.41
N LEU A 333 -16.21 -0.96 -3.90
CA LEU A 333 -15.89 0.42 -3.52
C LEU A 333 -16.18 0.70 -2.05
N ILE A 334 -17.33 0.27 -1.53
CA ILE A 334 -17.66 0.44 -0.10
C ILE A 334 -16.61 -0.24 0.78
N ASN A 335 -16.21 -1.47 0.43
CA ASN A 335 -15.18 -2.21 1.16
C ASN A 335 -13.81 -1.53 1.06
N ALA A 336 -13.42 -1.02 -0.11
CA ALA A 336 -12.16 -0.30 -0.29
C ALA A 336 -12.16 1.02 0.50
N SER A 337 -13.25 1.80 0.44
CA SER A 337 -13.42 3.01 1.24
C SER A 337 -13.35 2.75 2.75
N ALA A 338 -13.93 1.64 3.22
CA ALA A 338 -13.87 1.26 4.63
C ALA A 338 -12.43 0.90 5.08
N LYS A 339 -11.59 0.35 4.19
CA LYS A 339 -10.16 0.11 4.47
C LYS A 339 -9.38 1.42 4.53
N VAL A 340 -9.62 2.33 3.58
CA VAL A 340 -9.01 3.67 3.56
C VAL A 340 -9.37 4.45 4.83
N GLY A 341 -10.63 4.40 5.26
CA GLY A 341 -11.07 5.03 6.52
C GLY A 341 -10.43 4.44 7.78
N LYS A 342 -9.84 3.24 7.71
CA LYS A 342 -9.05 2.63 8.79
C LYS A 342 -7.54 2.92 8.68
N GLY A 343 -7.13 3.76 7.74
CA GLY A 343 -5.73 4.15 7.52
C GLY A 343 -4.96 3.29 6.51
N ASP A 344 -5.61 2.33 5.85
CA ASP A 344 -5.00 1.56 4.77
C ASP A 344 -5.21 2.25 3.41
N PHE A 345 -4.33 3.20 3.09
CA PHE A 345 -4.36 3.92 1.81
C PHE A 345 -3.86 3.09 0.62
N SER A 346 -3.34 1.88 0.85
CA SER A 346 -2.94 0.96 -0.24
C SER A 346 -4.14 0.24 -0.86
N ALA A 347 -5.30 0.29 -0.21
CA ALA A 347 -6.52 -0.33 -0.69
C ALA A 347 -6.93 0.20 -2.07
N ARG A 348 -7.23 -0.71 -2.99
CA ARG A 348 -7.73 -0.41 -4.34
C ARG A 348 -9.00 -1.20 -4.60
N ALA A 349 -9.94 -0.57 -5.29
CA ALA A 349 -11.11 -1.25 -5.82
C ALA A 349 -10.78 -1.85 -7.20
N PRO A 350 -11.11 -3.13 -7.47
CA PRO A 350 -10.84 -3.77 -8.75
C PRO A 350 -11.59 -3.06 -9.89
N ILE A 351 -10.85 -2.71 -10.95
CA ILE A 351 -11.41 -2.11 -12.16
C ILE A 351 -11.86 -3.25 -13.08
N GLU A 352 -13.17 -3.46 -13.19
CA GLU A 352 -13.70 -4.33 -14.25
C GLU A 352 -13.75 -3.55 -15.56
N ASN A 353 -13.32 -4.17 -16.67
CA ASN A 353 -13.33 -3.60 -18.03
C ASN A 353 -14.75 -3.49 -18.62
N THR A 354 -15.67 -2.90 -17.86
CA THR A 354 -16.99 -2.51 -18.38
C THR A 354 -16.93 -1.00 -18.57
N TYR A 355 -17.16 -0.53 -19.81
CA TYR A 355 -17.33 0.89 -20.12
C TYR A 355 -18.64 1.40 -19.50
N ASP A 356 -18.59 1.64 -18.19
CA ASP A 356 -19.71 2.07 -17.34
C ASP A 356 -19.21 3.24 -16.48
N ASP A 357 -20.11 4.17 -16.16
CA ASP A 357 -19.88 5.30 -15.25
C ASP A 357 -19.31 4.82 -13.90
N LEU A 358 -19.70 3.64 -13.44
CA LEU A 358 -19.14 2.96 -12.25
C LEU A 358 -17.63 2.67 -12.38
N GLY A 359 -17.15 2.37 -13.58
CA GLY A 359 -15.73 2.22 -13.88
C GLY A 359 -14.98 3.54 -13.77
N GLY A 360 -15.61 4.65 -14.18
CA GLY A 360 -15.10 6.00 -13.99
C GLY A 360 -14.94 6.36 -12.50
N LEU A 361 -15.96 6.07 -11.70
CA LEU A 361 -15.92 6.28 -10.24
C LEU A 361 -14.83 5.45 -9.57
N THR A 362 -14.66 4.19 -10.00
CA THR A 362 -13.61 3.29 -9.49
C THR A 362 -12.21 3.82 -9.78
N LYS A 363 -11.98 4.36 -10.99
CA LYS A 363 -10.72 5.01 -11.36
C LYS A 363 -10.48 6.28 -10.53
N ALA A 364 -11.48 7.14 -10.37
CA ALA A 364 -11.36 8.35 -9.57
C ALA A 364 -11.03 8.04 -8.10
N PHE A 365 -11.71 7.04 -7.52
CA PHE A 365 -11.42 6.55 -6.17
C PHE A 365 -9.98 6.01 -6.03
N ASN A 366 -9.53 5.18 -6.98
CA ASN A 366 -8.17 4.65 -6.96
C ASN A 366 -7.11 5.74 -7.13
N ASN A 367 -7.38 6.78 -7.92
CA ASN A 367 -6.49 7.94 -8.06
C ASN A 367 -6.39 8.74 -6.75
N MET A 368 -7.53 9.01 -6.10
CA MET A 368 -7.57 9.72 -4.82
C MET A 368 -6.79 8.95 -3.73
N THR A 369 -7.00 7.63 -3.63
CA THR A 369 -6.30 6.79 -2.64
C THR A 369 -4.80 6.70 -2.90
N TRP A 370 -4.38 6.65 -4.17
CA TRP A 370 -2.97 6.76 -4.55
C TRP A 370 -2.36 8.12 -4.15
N GLN A 371 -3.10 9.21 -4.35
CA GLN A 371 -2.64 10.55 -3.95
C GLN A 371 -2.48 10.68 -2.43
N LEU A 372 -3.44 10.15 -1.65
CA LEU A 372 -3.35 10.14 -0.18
C LEU A 372 -2.17 9.31 0.32
N GLU A 373 -1.94 8.13 -0.27
CA GLU A 373 -0.79 7.28 0.06
C GLU A 373 0.54 8.02 -0.17
N ASN A 374 0.68 8.72 -1.29
CA ASN A 374 1.88 9.50 -1.59
C ASN A 374 2.04 10.70 -0.66
N GLN A 375 0.97 11.45 -0.37
CA GLN A 375 1.03 12.55 0.59
C GLN A 375 1.46 12.10 1.99
N GLN A 376 1.00 10.92 2.43
CA GLN A 376 1.44 10.35 3.71
C GLN A 376 2.93 9.98 3.69
N LYS A 377 3.41 9.38 2.60
CA LYS A 377 4.84 9.06 2.40
C LYS A 377 5.70 10.31 2.39
N ASP A 378 5.27 11.35 1.68
CA ASP A 378 5.97 12.64 1.60
C ASP A 378 6.04 13.30 2.98
N LEU A 379 4.94 13.30 3.74
CA LEU A 379 4.90 13.82 5.10
C LEU A 379 5.81 13.06 6.05
N LEU A 380 5.82 11.73 6.00
CA LEU A 380 6.72 10.90 6.82
C LEU A 380 8.19 11.18 6.48
N THR A 381 8.50 11.32 5.19
CA THR A 381 9.86 11.62 4.72
C THR A 381 10.29 13.02 5.18
N ALA A 382 9.42 14.02 5.08
CA ALA A 382 9.68 15.37 5.57
C ALA A 382 9.90 15.38 7.09
N ASN A 383 9.13 14.60 7.85
CA ASN A 383 9.30 14.49 9.31
C ASN A 383 10.65 13.86 9.67
N MET A 384 11.05 12.78 8.99
CA MET A 384 12.36 12.16 9.16
C MET A 384 13.51 13.14 8.85
N GLN A 385 13.39 13.92 7.77
CA GLN A 385 14.38 14.95 7.42
C GLN A 385 14.48 16.06 8.48
N LEU A 386 13.35 16.47 9.08
CA LEU A 386 13.34 17.44 10.18
C LEU A 386 14.06 16.89 11.42
N ASP A 387 13.79 15.65 11.80
CA ASP A 387 14.44 15.00 12.94
C ASP A 387 15.93 14.78 12.72
N GLU A 388 16.34 14.43 11.50
CA GLU A 388 17.75 14.31 11.13
C GLU A 388 18.46 15.67 11.18
N ARG A 389 17.85 16.71 10.62
CA ARG A 389 18.38 18.08 10.68
C ARG A 389 18.49 18.60 12.11
N ARG A 390 17.51 18.30 12.96
CA ARG A 390 17.53 18.64 14.38
C ARG A 390 18.70 17.97 15.10
N ARG A 391 18.83 16.64 14.97
CA ARG A 391 19.94 15.88 15.58
C ARG A 391 21.30 16.33 15.07
N PHE A 392 21.43 16.61 13.78
CA PHE A 392 22.64 17.19 13.20
C PHE A 392 23.00 18.52 13.86
N THR A 393 22.02 19.43 13.98
CA THR A 393 22.23 20.75 14.59
C THR A 393 22.63 20.64 16.06
N GLU A 394 21.96 19.79 16.83
CA GLU A 394 22.30 19.53 18.25
C GLU A 394 23.70 18.93 18.40
N THR A 395 24.11 18.04 17.49
CA THR A 395 25.46 17.44 17.48
C THR A 395 26.52 18.47 17.13
N VAL A 396 26.30 19.28 16.09
CA VAL A 396 27.21 20.36 15.69
C VAL A 396 27.38 21.36 16.84
N LEU A 397 26.30 21.81 17.47
CA LEU A 397 26.37 22.75 18.59
C LEU A 397 27.08 22.18 19.82
N SER A 398 27.01 20.86 20.03
CA SER A 398 27.70 20.17 21.14
C SER A 398 29.19 19.93 20.86
N GLY A 399 29.61 19.91 19.60
CA GLY A 399 31.01 19.69 19.21
C GLY A 399 31.88 20.96 19.16
N VAL A 400 31.28 22.15 19.27
CA VAL A 400 32.00 23.43 19.27
C VAL A 400 32.51 23.74 20.68
N SER A 401 33.78 24.11 20.83
CA SER A 401 34.40 24.49 22.12
C SER A 401 33.84 25.79 22.70
N ALA A 402 33.41 26.71 21.84
CA ALA A 402 32.76 27.97 22.24
C ALA A 402 31.39 27.72 22.87
N GLY A 403 31.06 28.52 23.90
CA GLY A 403 29.72 28.58 24.45
C GLY A 403 28.78 29.31 23.50
N ILE A 404 27.66 28.69 23.14
CA ILE A 404 26.62 29.28 22.28
C ILE A 404 25.30 29.24 23.05
N MET A 405 24.61 30.38 23.12
CA MET A 405 23.25 30.45 23.66
C MET A 405 22.33 31.27 22.75
N GLY A 406 21.14 30.74 22.49
CA GLY A 406 20.01 31.53 21.99
C GLY A 406 19.33 32.28 23.14
N LEU A 407 18.93 33.52 22.88
CA LEU A 407 18.25 34.42 23.81
C LEU A 407 16.95 34.92 23.20
N ALA A 408 15.89 35.00 23.99
CA ALA A 408 14.67 35.70 23.63
C ALA A 408 14.88 37.23 23.67
N PRO A 409 13.95 38.05 23.11
CA PRO A 409 14.09 39.50 23.08
C PRO A 409 14.22 40.17 24.47
N ASP A 410 13.76 39.50 25.51
CA ASP A 410 13.85 39.91 26.91
C ASP A 410 15.18 39.52 27.60
N GLY A 411 16.04 38.74 26.93
CA GLY A 411 17.30 38.23 27.49
C GLY A 411 17.19 36.84 28.13
N THR A 412 16.05 36.17 28.03
CA THR A 412 15.86 34.81 28.56
C THR A 412 16.55 33.76 27.68
N ILE A 413 17.33 32.86 28.28
CA ILE A 413 18.07 31.82 27.56
C ILE A 413 17.10 30.75 27.01
N THR A 414 17.08 30.58 25.69
CA THR A 414 16.19 29.63 24.99
C THR A 414 16.92 28.34 24.60
N LEU A 415 18.19 28.45 24.18
CA LEU A 415 18.93 27.32 23.61
C LEU A 415 20.43 27.39 23.95
N PRO A 416 20.86 26.86 25.10
CA PRO A 416 22.28 26.75 25.44
C PRO A 416 22.89 25.49 24.80
N ASN A 417 24.17 25.54 24.39
CA ASN A 417 24.96 24.35 24.10
C ASN A 417 25.70 23.83 25.35
N ARG A 418 26.24 22.61 25.29
CA ARG A 418 26.94 22.01 26.43
C ARG A 418 28.18 22.80 26.85
N SER A 419 28.92 23.33 25.88
CA SER A 419 30.13 24.11 26.11
C SER A 419 29.85 25.40 26.87
N ALA A 420 28.68 26.03 26.64
CA ALA A 420 28.24 27.19 27.41
C ALA A 420 28.08 26.87 28.90
N ALA A 421 27.53 25.70 29.23
CA ALA A 421 27.40 25.25 30.61
C ALA A 421 28.75 24.98 31.27
N GLN A 422 29.68 24.37 30.54
CA GLN A 422 31.03 24.06 31.03
C GLN A 422 31.86 25.33 31.27
N LEU A 423 31.91 26.25 30.30
CA LEU A 423 32.69 27.49 30.40
C LEU A 423 32.17 28.44 31.49
N LEU A 424 30.87 28.42 31.77
CA LEU A 424 30.24 29.27 32.79
C LEU A 424 30.17 28.59 34.17
N ASP A 425 30.59 27.33 34.27
CA ASP A 425 30.48 26.51 35.48
C ASP A 425 29.03 26.44 36.02
N GLN A 426 28.09 26.08 35.14
CA GLN A 426 26.64 26.01 35.43
C GLN A 426 26.05 24.66 34.98
N ASP A 427 24.92 24.27 35.56
CA ASP A 427 24.18 23.07 35.14
C ASP A 427 23.43 23.31 33.81
N PHE A 428 23.74 22.50 32.80
CA PHE A 428 23.13 22.52 31.48
C PHE A 428 21.59 22.44 31.52
N ASN A 429 21.03 21.62 32.41
CA ASN A 429 19.58 21.41 32.48
C ASN A 429 18.83 22.61 33.08
N HIS A 430 19.53 23.45 33.86
CA HIS A 430 18.96 24.61 34.56
C HIS A 430 19.30 25.96 33.91
N LEU A 431 20.08 25.97 32.83
CA LEU A 431 20.41 27.18 32.08
C LEU A 431 19.24 27.70 31.24
N LYS A 432 18.42 26.80 30.69
CA LYS A 432 17.27 27.17 29.86
C LYS A 432 16.18 27.84 30.70
N GLY A 433 15.75 29.03 30.28
CA GLY A 433 14.73 29.83 30.96
C GLY A 433 15.25 30.82 32.00
N ARG A 434 16.58 30.87 32.26
CA ARG A 434 17.20 31.90 33.11
C ARG A 434 17.55 33.15 32.31
N SER A 435 17.70 34.29 32.99
CA SER A 435 18.14 35.54 32.37
C SER A 435 19.64 35.51 32.09
N LEU A 436 20.07 36.10 30.96
CA LEU A 436 21.48 36.30 30.63
C LEU A 436 22.23 37.01 31.77
N THR A 437 21.62 38.03 32.37
CA THR A 437 22.22 38.85 33.42
C THR A 437 22.55 38.07 34.68
N ASP A 438 21.77 37.02 34.99
CA ASP A 438 22.01 36.17 36.15
C ASP A 438 23.17 35.19 35.94
N VAL A 439 23.46 34.86 34.68
CA VAL A 439 24.38 33.81 34.27
C VAL A 439 25.74 34.40 33.85
N LEU A 440 25.73 35.53 33.15
CA LEU A 440 26.90 36.27 32.68
C LEU A 440 26.66 37.78 32.88
N PRO A 441 26.69 38.28 34.14
CA PRO A 441 26.45 39.69 34.45
C PRO A 441 27.45 40.62 33.74
N GLU A 442 28.66 40.14 33.50
CA GLU A 442 29.72 40.89 32.83
C GLU A 442 29.38 41.22 31.36
N ALA A 443 28.43 40.51 30.73
CA ALA A 443 27.96 40.74 29.37
C ALA A 443 26.71 41.64 29.28
N GLU A 444 26.15 42.09 30.40
CA GLU A 444 24.93 42.92 30.45
C GLU A 444 25.08 44.21 29.64
N GLU A 445 26.20 44.92 29.83
CA GLU A 445 26.47 46.19 29.14
C GLU A 445 26.50 46.00 27.61
N LEU A 446 27.06 44.87 27.15
CA LEU A 446 27.14 44.53 25.73
C LEU A 446 25.74 44.22 25.16
N PHE A 447 24.92 43.51 25.93
CA PHE A 447 23.56 43.15 25.55
C PHE A 447 22.65 44.38 25.45
N GLU A 448 22.68 45.27 26.45
CA GLU A 448 21.87 46.50 26.45
C GLU A 448 22.30 47.48 25.35
N LYS A 449 23.61 47.59 25.05
CA LYS A 449 24.10 48.37 23.90
C LYS A 449 23.56 47.86 22.56
N LEU A 450 23.44 46.54 22.39
CA LEU A 450 22.88 45.96 21.18
C LEU A 450 21.36 46.21 21.08
N LYS A 451 20.65 46.06 22.21
CA LYS A 451 19.20 46.27 22.34
C LYS A 451 18.80 47.73 22.14
N GLY A 452 19.63 48.67 22.56
CA GLY A 452 19.43 50.13 22.42
C GLY A 452 19.50 50.66 20.98
N GLY A 453 19.83 49.81 20.00
CA GLY A 453 19.82 50.15 18.57
C GLY A 453 21.08 50.89 18.12
N GLY A 454 21.82 50.26 17.20
CA GLY A 454 23.02 50.86 16.60
C GLY A 454 23.92 49.90 15.82
N SER A 455 23.83 48.59 16.05
CA SER A 455 24.63 47.57 15.34
C SER A 455 23.95 46.19 15.35
N LYS A 456 24.15 45.39 14.30
CA LYS A 456 23.58 44.03 14.17
C LYS A 456 24.34 42.98 14.98
N SER A 457 25.61 43.23 15.28
CA SER A 457 26.40 42.41 16.20
C SER A 457 27.39 43.28 16.96
N LEU A 458 27.67 42.92 18.21
CA LEU A 458 28.72 43.51 19.02
C LEU A 458 29.64 42.42 19.55
N GLN A 459 30.92 42.78 19.72
CA GLN A 459 31.95 41.87 20.24
C GLN A 459 32.80 42.60 21.26
N GLN A 460 33.08 41.96 22.39
CA GLN A 460 33.90 42.50 23.46
C GLN A 460 34.68 41.40 24.19
N GLN A 461 35.90 41.71 24.60
CA GLN A 461 36.67 40.86 25.51
C GLN A 461 36.22 41.13 26.95
N ILE A 462 35.86 40.08 27.66
CA ILE A 462 35.34 40.13 29.02
C ILE A 462 36.16 39.18 29.88
N ALA A 463 36.74 39.68 30.96
CA ALA A 463 37.42 38.84 31.94
C ALA A 463 36.42 38.42 33.01
N ILE A 464 36.28 37.12 33.23
CA ILE A 464 35.41 36.56 34.27
C ILE A 464 36.23 35.75 35.28
N ILE A 465 35.69 35.66 36.48
CA ILE A 465 36.24 34.82 37.56
C ILE A 465 35.15 33.80 37.92
N ARG A 466 35.48 32.52 37.82
CA ARG A 466 34.61 31.39 38.20
C ARG A 466 35.45 30.42 39.04
N GLY A 467 35.15 30.33 40.34
CA GLY A 467 36.01 29.64 41.31
C GLY A 467 37.39 30.32 41.43
N GLU A 468 38.46 29.54 41.29
CA GLU A 468 39.86 30.03 41.28
C GLU A 468 40.36 30.39 39.86
N ASN A 469 39.58 30.09 38.82
CA ASN A 469 40.01 30.27 37.43
C ASN A 469 39.65 31.66 36.90
N LYS A 470 40.64 32.33 36.31
CA LYS A 470 40.48 33.59 35.56
C LYS A 470 40.39 33.27 34.08
N LEU A 471 39.22 33.50 33.49
CA LEU A 471 38.97 33.26 32.07
C LEU A 471 38.87 34.60 31.33
N ASN A 472 39.50 34.69 30.17
CA ASN A 472 39.28 35.77 29.22
C ASN A 472 38.35 35.26 28.13
N LEU A 473 37.10 35.73 28.13
CA LEU A 473 36.12 35.35 27.12
C LEU A 473 36.02 36.40 26.03
N LEU A 474 35.98 35.96 24.77
CA LEU A 474 35.61 36.78 23.63
C LEU A 474 34.11 36.62 23.38
N VAL A 475 33.31 37.56 23.88
CA VAL A 475 31.85 37.51 23.79
C VAL A 475 31.37 38.25 22.56
N ARG A 476 30.54 37.61 21.74
CA ARG A 476 29.85 38.19 20.58
C ARG A 476 28.36 37.96 20.69
N ILE A 477 27.57 39.03 20.56
CA ILE A 477 26.10 38.97 20.55
C ILE A 477 25.60 39.46 19.18
N THR A 478 24.74 38.68 18.54
CA THR A 478 24.16 38.98 17.22
C THR A 478 22.64 38.96 17.30
N ALA A 479 21.98 39.96 16.72
CA ALA A 479 20.51 40.00 16.66
C ALA A 479 19.97 39.10 15.54
N GLU A 480 18.99 38.25 15.87
CA GLU A 480 18.24 37.44 14.90
C GLU A 480 17.05 38.24 14.38
N MET A 481 17.02 38.49 13.07
CA MET A 481 16.06 39.39 12.43
C MET A 481 15.11 38.61 11.53
N LYS A 482 13.80 38.83 11.67
CA LYS A 482 12.77 38.24 10.81
C LYS A 482 11.73 39.29 10.46
N GLY A 483 11.58 39.55 9.16
CA GLY A 483 10.67 40.60 8.67
C GLY A 483 11.06 42.03 9.07
N GLY A 484 12.28 42.26 9.57
CA GLY A 484 12.74 43.58 10.03
C GLY A 484 12.60 43.81 11.54
N GLU A 485 11.99 42.88 12.28
CA GLU A 485 11.92 42.88 13.74
C GLU A 485 12.93 41.89 14.34
N VAL A 486 13.39 42.18 15.56
CA VAL A 486 14.29 41.33 16.33
C VAL A 486 13.48 40.22 16.98
N GLU A 487 13.65 38.98 16.51
CA GLU A 487 12.98 37.78 17.06
C GLU A 487 13.74 37.25 18.30
N GLY A 488 15.03 37.54 18.40
CA GLY A 488 15.88 37.14 19.51
C GLY A 488 17.35 37.52 19.28
N PHE A 489 18.24 36.94 20.08
CA PHE A 489 19.68 37.15 19.97
C PHE A 489 20.44 35.82 20.07
N VAL A 490 21.58 35.73 19.40
CA VAL A 490 22.53 34.63 19.55
C VAL A 490 23.79 35.19 20.21
N ILE A 491 24.13 34.66 21.38
CA ILE A 491 25.39 34.95 22.06
C ILE A 491 26.35 33.78 21.87
N SER A 492 27.60 34.11 21.55
CA SER A 492 28.72 33.17 21.48
C SER A 492 29.86 33.71 22.33
N PHE A 493 30.55 32.86 23.08
CA PHE A 493 31.71 33.24 23.87
C PHE A 493 32.78 32.15 23.84
N ASP A 494 34.00 32.57 23.52
CA ASP A 494 35.16 31.68 23.35
C ASP A 494 36.21 32.00 24.42
N ASP A 495 36.83 30.97 24.99
CA ASP A 495 37.95 31.16 25.92
C ASP A 495 39.24 31.47 25.14
N ILE A 496 39.72 32.70 25.30
CA ILE A 496 40.92 33.22 24.67
C ILE A 496 42.08 33.38 25.67
N THR A 497 42.00 32.77 26.85
CA THR A 497 42.99 32.95 27.93
C THR A 497 44.41 32.61 27.48
N ASP A 498 44.60 31.45 26.85
CA ASP A 498 45.91 31.02 26.34
C ASP A 498 46.39 31.89 25.18
N GLN A 499 45.47 32.33 24.31
CA GLN A 499 45.80 33.18 23.17
C GLN A 499 46.28 34.56 23.64
N VAL A 500 45.61 35.15 24.63
CA VAL A 500 46.00 36.42 25.25
C VAL A 500 47.35 36.28 25.96
N ALA A 501 47.60 35.17 26.66
CA ALA A 501 48.88 34.90 27.32
C ALA A 501 50.03 34.73 26.31
N ALA A 502 49.79 34.01 25.21
CA ALA A 502 50.75 33.83 24.12
C ALA A 502 51.07 35.15 23.41
N GLN A 503 50.06 35.97 23.12
CA GLN A 503 50.24 37.29 22.49
C GLN A 503 51.07 38.22 23.37
N ARG A 504 50.83 38.22 24.69
CA ARG A 504 51.66 38.98 25.65
C ARG A 504 53.11 38.51 25.64
N THR A 505 53.34 37.20 25.64
CA THR A 505 54.67 36.61 25.64
C THR A 505 55.45 36.94 24.36
N ALA A 506 54.79 36.88 23.20
CA ALA A 506 55.38 37.22 21.90
C ALA A 506 55.75 38.70 21.81
N ALA A 507 54.83 39.60 22.19
CA ALA A 507 55.09 41.04 22.21
C ALA A 507 56.25 41.39 23.16
N TRP A 508 56.36 40.66 24.28
CA TRP A 508 57.46 40.84 25.24
C TRP A 508 58.81 40.37 24.69
N ALA A 509 58.84 39.27 23.92
CA ALA A 509 60.03 38.78 23.26
C ALA A 509 60.59 39.79 22.24
N ASP A 510 59.72 40.39 21.41
CA ASP A 510 60.13 41.41 20.43
C ASP A 510 60.72 42.65 21.10
N VAL A 511 60.10 43.12 22.17
CA VAL A 511 60.59 44.26 22.96
C VAL A 511 61.94 43.94 23.60
N ALA A 512 62.08 42.75 24.19
CA ALA A 512 63.31 42.30 24.84
C ALA A 512 64.50 42.22 23.87
N GLN A 513 64.29 41.73 22.65
CA GLN A 513 65.33 41.65 21.62
C GLN A 513 65.85 43.05 21.24
N ARG A 514 64.94 44.00 21.03
CA ARG A 514 65.31 45.36 20.64
C ARG A 514 66.12 46.05 21.75
N ILE A 515 65.66 45.94 22.99
CA ILE A 515 66.35 46.51 24.15
C ILE A 515 67.75 45.89 24.32
N ALA A 516 67.90 44.58 24.14
CA ALA A 516 69.21 43.94 24.27
C ALA A 516 70.23 44.44 23.24
N HIS A 517 69.82 44.66 21.99
CA HIS A 517 70.68 45.29 20.98
C HIS A 517 71.04 46.73 21.35
N GLU A 518 70.07 47.51 21.82
CA GLU A 518 70.29 48.90 22.21
C GLU A 518 71.20 49.05 23.44
N ILE A 519 71.23 48.06 24.36
CA ILE A 519 72.14 48.04 25.53
C ILE A 519 73.56 47.50 25.18
N LYS A 520 73.69 46.54 24.26
CA LYS A 520 75.01 46.05 23.81
C LYS A 520 75.85 47.14 23.12
N ASN A 521 75.18 48.05 22.42
CA ASN A 521 75.79 49.13 21.67
C ASN A 521 76.61 50.11 22.53
N PRO A 522 76.13 50.61 23.69
CA PRO A 522 76.94 51.43 24.60
C PRO A 522 77.95 50.61 25.42
N LEU A 523 77.66 49.35 25.77
CA LEU A 523 78.58 48.53 26.59
C LEU A 523 79.89 48.19 25.86
N THR A 524 79.83 47.86 24.57
CA THR A 524 81.02 47.41 23.81
C THR A 524 82.11 48.52 23.71
N PRO A 525 81.79 49.78 23.38
CA PRO A 525 82.76 50.87 23.40
C PRO A 525 83.28 51.20 24.80
N ILE A 526 82.46 51.07 25.86
CA ILE A 526 82.91 51.30 27.25
C ILE A 526 83.97 50.26 27.62
N GLN A 527 83.74 48.98 27.30
CA GLN A 527 84.70 47.90 27.51
C GLN A 527 86.02 48.17 26.76
N LEU A 528 85.95 48.44 25.45
CA LEU A 528 87.14 48.71 24.63
C LEU A 528 87.89 49.97 25.08
N SER A 529 87.18 50.99 25.58
CA SER A 529 87.79 52.20 26.12
C SER A 529 88.54 51.92 27.42
N ALA A 530 87.97 51.11 28.32
CA ALA A 530 88.63 50.68 29.55
C ALA A 530 89.85 49.78 29.28
N GLU A 531 89.74 48.82 28.35
CA GLU A 531 90.86 47.98 27.89
C GLU A 531 91.96 48.84 27.25
N ARG A 532 91.59 49.83 26.44
CA ARG A 532 92.53 50.76 25.82
C ARG A 532 93.21 51.66 26.84
N LEU A 533 92.48 52.15 27.85
CA LEU A 533 93.04 52.90 28.97
C LEU A 533 94.10 52.07 29.70
N LYS A 534 93.75 50.83 30.09
CA LYS A 534 94.66 49.88 30.73
C LYS A 534 95.92 49.62 29.88
N ARG A 535 95.75 49.30 28.60
CA ARG A 535 96.87 48.94 27.70
C ARG A 535 97.78 50.12 27.35
N LYS A 536 97.20 51.30 27.08
CA LYS A 536 97.96 52.46 26.58
C LYS A 536 98.59 53.26 27.72
N TYR A 537 97.83 53.56 28.77
CA TYR A 537 98.28 54.45 29.83
C TYR A 537 98.78 53.72 31.08
N GLY A 538 98.54 52.41 31.22
CA GLY A 538 98.98 51.66 32.41
C GLY A 538 100.48 51.73 32.70
N LYS A 539 101.33 51.86 31.66
CA LYS A 539 102.79 52.02 31.81
C LYS A 539 103.25 53.46 32.11
N GLU A 540 102.36 54.44 31.91
CA GLU A 540 102.63 55.88 32.10
C GLU A 540 102.13 56.38 33.47
N ILE A 541 101.32 55.59 34.19
CA ILE A 541 100.83 55.90 35.53
C ILE A 541 101.93 55.53 36.54
N HIS A 542 102.56 56.56 37.12
CA HIS A 542 103.61 56.38 38.14
C HIS A 542 103.09 56.56 39.58
N SER A 543 101.91 57.19 39.76
CA SER A 543 101.23 57.32 41.06
C SER A 543 100.12 56.27 41.19
N ASP A 544 100.20 55.42 42.22
CA ASP A 544 99.25 54.34 42.51
C ASP A 544 98.83 53.45 41.30
N PRO A 545 99.78 52.78 40.62
CA PRO A 545 99.46 51.89 39.48
C PRO A 545 98.45 50.80 39.84
N ALA A 546 98.51 50.28 41.07
CA ALA A 546 97.59 49.26 41.56
C ALA A 546 96.13 49.73 41.58
N VAL A 547 95.87 51.00 41.91
CA VAL A 547 94.52 51.58 41.93
C VAL A 547 94.00 51.76 40.51
N PHE A 548 94.85 52.20 39.57
CA PHE A 548 94.47 52.32 38.17
C PHE A 548 94.13 50.97 37.53
N ASP A 549 94.96 49.95 37.78
CA ASP A 549 94.69 48.58 37.31
C ASP A 549 93.41 48.02 37.93
N GLN A 550 93.21 48.19 39.25
CA GLN A 550 92.00 47.75 39.93
C GLN A 550 90.74 48.43 39.38
N CYS A 551 90.78 49.74 39.14
CA CYS A 551 89.64 50.49 38.60
C CYS A 551 89.32 50.09 37.16
N THR A 552 90.33 49.99 36.29
CA THR A 552 90.12 49.58 34.89
C THR A 552 89.65 48.13 34.79
N GLU A 553 90.20 47.23 35.59
CA GLU A 553 89.77 45.83 35.67
C GLU A 553 88.36 45.70 36.25
N THR A 554 88.00 46.52 37.24
CA THR A 554 86.64 46.58 37.77
C THR A 554 85.65 47.03 36.68
N ILE A 555 85.98 48.05 35.88
CA ILE A 555 85.12 48.49 34.77
C ILE A 555 84.97 47.38 33.72
N ILE A 556 86.08 46.74 33.32
CA ILE A 556 86.05 45.65 32.34
C ILE A 556 85.18 44.50 32.87
N ARG A 557 85.35 44.11 34.13
CA ARG A 557 84.55 43.05 34.76
C ARG A 557 83.07 43.42 34.84
N GLN A 558 82.73 44.61 35.33
CA GLN A 558 81.33 45.05 35.48
C GLN A 558 80.62 45.20 34.12
N VAL A 559 81.31 45.68 33.09
CA VAL A 559 80.76 45.75 31.73
C VAL A 559 80.61 44.35 31.14
N GLY A 560 81.52 43.43 31.44
CA GLY A 560 81.40 42.01 31.12
C GLY A 560 80.17 41.36 31.78
N ASP A 561 79.98 41.61 33.08
CA ASP A 561 78.82 41.13 33.87
C ASP A 561 77.50 41.67 33.27
N LEU A 562 77.44 42.96 32.92
CA LEU A 562 76.28 43.58 32.26
C LEU A 562 76.04 42.99 30.87
N ARG A 563 77.10 42.75 30.10
CA ARG A 563 76.99 42.15 28.77
C ARG A 563 76.42 40.74 28.86
N GLN A 564 76.89 39.94 29.81
CA GLN A 564 76.35 38.62 30.08
C GLN A 564 74.87 38.67 30.48
N MET A 565 74.48 39.58 31.39
CA MET A 565 73.07 39.76 31.77
C MET A 565 72.18 40.14 30.57
N VAL A 566 72.68 41.00 29.68
CA VAL A 566 71.97 41.39 28.46
C VAL A 566 71.92 40.25 27.44
N ASP A 567 72.96 39.41 27.37
CA ASP A 567 72.99 38.19 26.55
C ASP A 567 71.98 37.15 27.05
N GLU A 568 71.92 36.90 28.37
CA GLU A 568 70.93 36.03 29.00
C GLU A 568 69.50 36.55 28.73
N PHE A 569 69.27 37.86 28.89
CA PHE A 569 68.00 38.51 28.56
C PHE A 569 67.60 38.38 27.08
N SER A 570 68.56 38.60 26.16
CA SER A 570 68.34 38.42 24.73
C SER A 570 68.03 36.96 24.37
N SER A 571 68.70 36.00 25.03
CA SER A 571 68.52 34.58 24.75
C SER A 571 67.14 34.07 25.15
N PHE A 572 66.57 34.59 26.25
CA PHE A 572 65.20 34.29 26.67
C PHE A 572 64.16 34.72 25.63
N ALA A 573 64.39 35.90 25.03
CA ALA A 573 63.56 36.46 23.96
C ALA A 573 63.72 35.71 22.63
N ARG A 574 64.92 35.20 22.33
CA ARG A 574 65.29 34.59 21.05
C ARG A 574 65.38 33.05 21.09
N MET A 575 64.72 32.39 22.05
CA MET A 575 64.71 30.93 22.08
C MET A 575 64.18 30.39 20.74
N PRO A 576 65.02 29.70 19.95
CA PRO A 576 64.58 29.10 18.70
C PRO A 576 63.55 28.01 19.01
N ALA A 577 62.63 27.74 18.08
CA ALA A 577 61.83 26.54 18.16
C ALA A 577 62.77 25.31 18.28
N PRO A 578 62.54 24.40 19.23
CA PRO A 578 63.42 23.26 19.44
C PRO A 578 63.42 22.36 18.21
N ILE A 579 64.60 21.91 17.80
CA ILE A 579 64.72 20.91 16.74
C ILE A 579 64.72 19.54 17.41
N MET A 580 63.53 18.96 17.54
CA MET A 580 63.33 17.67 18.21
C MET A 580 63.99 16.55 17.42
N LYS A 581 64.94 15.84 18.05
CA LYS A 581 65.60 14.65 17.52
C LYS A 581 65.65 13.55 18.58
N PRO A 582 65.70 12.27 18.20
CA PRO A 582 65.96 11.20 19.14
C PRO A 582 67.40 11.37 19.65
N GLU A 583 67.53 11.67 20.94
CA GLU A 583 68.81 11.89 21.62
C GLU A 583 68.80 11.06 22.92
N ASP A 584 69.97 10.62 23.36
CA ASP A 584 70.11 9.93 24.65
C ASP A 584 70.31 10.95 25.78
N LEU A 585 69.35 11.03 26.69
CA LEU A 585 69.39 11.95 27.83
C LEU A 585 70.59 11.67 28.76
N SER A 586 71.02 10.41 28.86
CA SER A 586 72.18 10.02 29.66
C SER A 586 73.45 10.73 29.19
N GLU A 587 73.69 10.78 27.88
CA GLU A 587 74.84 11.46 27.28
C GLU A 587 74.80 12.97 27.53
N ILE A 588 73.64 13.61 27.37
CA ILE A 588 73.47 15.06 27.60
C ILE A 588 73.74 15.41 29.07
N ILE A 589 73.27 14.59 30.00
CA ILE A 589 73.52 14.76 31.44
C ILE A 589 75.02 14.60 31.74
N ARG A 590 75.66 13.52 31.25
CA ARG A 590 77.10 13.29 31.46
C ARG A 590 77.94 14.46 30.96
N GLN A 591 77.65 14.97 29.76
CA GLN A 591 78.38 16.11 29.18
C GLN A 591 78.18 17.41 29.99
N SER A 592 76.94 17.70 30.41
CA SER A 592 76.62 18.91 31.19
C SER A 592 77.28 18.88 32.57
N VAL A 593 77.28 17.71 33.23
CA VAL A 593 77.92 17.52 34.54
C VAL A 593 79.43 17.62 34.43
N PHE A 594 80.05 16.95 33.44
CA PHE A 594 81.50 16.97 33.25
C PHE A 594 82.05 18.40 33.09
N LEU A 595 81.39 19.25 32.31
CA LEU A 595 81.79 20.65 32.14
C LEU A 595 81.73 21.44 33.45
N MET A 596 80.74 21.18 34.30
CA MET A 596 80.59 21.86 35.59
C MET A 596 81.54 21.32 36.67
N GLU A 597 81.83 20.02 36.65
CA GLU A 597 82.78 19.36 37.55
C GLU A 597 84.22 19.88 37.32
N VAL A 598 84.64 20.04 36.06
CA VAL A 598 85.95 20.61 35.71
C VAL A 598 86.08 22.07 36.19
N ALA A 599 84.99 22.85 36.13
CA ALA A 599 84.99 24.24 36.56
C ALA A 599 84.90 24.42 38.09
N ASN A 600 84.41 23.41 38.83
CA ASN A 600 84.15 23.47 40.27
C ASN A 600 84.74 22.26 41.00
N SER A 601 86.07 22.12 40.95
CA SER A 601 86.82 20.98 41.53
C SER A 601 86.66 20.78 43.05
N ASP A 602 86.09 21.75 43.73
CA ASP A 602 85.84 21.83 45.16
C ASP A 602 84.43 21.33 45.57
N ILE A 603 83.61 20.91 44.59
CA ILE A 603 82.27 20.35 44.79
C ILE A 603 82.28 18.88 44.35
N SER A 604 81.70 18.00 45.16
CA SER A 604 81.52 16.59 44.83
C SER A 604 80.25 16.41 43.99
N PHE A 605 80.38 15.77 42.83
CA PHE A 605 79.24 15.40 41.98
C PHE A 605 78.94 13.91 42.12
N SER A 606 77.68 13.55 42.35
CA SER A 606 77.20 12.17 42.23
C SER A 606 76.18 12.10 41.09
N VAL A 607 76.38 11.17 40.17
CA VAL A 607 75.51 10.98 39.00
C VAL A 607 75.02 9.54 39.02
N ASN A 608 73.71 9.37 39.19
CA ASN A 608 73.06 8.09 39.28
C ASN A 608 72.08 7.96 38.11
N LEU A 609 72.48 7.18 37.11
CA LEU A 609 71.71 6.93 35.89
C LEU A 609 71.24 5.46 35.90
N PRO A 610 70.01 5.18 35.44
CA PRO A 610 69.52 3.81 35.30
C PRO A 610 70.32 3.06 34.22
N ASP A 611 70.32 1.72 34.29
CA ASP A 611 70.97 0.87 33.29
C ASP A 611 70.19 0.88 31.97
N GLY A 612 70.81 1.36 30.89
CA GLY A 612 70.24 1.42 29.52
C GLY A 612 70.24 2.84 28.91
N ASP A 613 69.90 2.93 27.63
CA ASP A 613 69.76 4.22 26.93
C ASP A 613 68.48 4.93 27.40
N LEU A 614 68.52 6.27 27.51
CA LEU A 614 67.36 7.10 27.87
C LEU A 614 66.90 7.92 26.66
N PRO A 615 66.28 7.30 25.65
CA PRO A 615 65.89 7.98 24.43
C PRO A 615 64.78 8.99 24.71
N VAL A 616 65.03 10.24 24.35
CA VAL A 616 64.05 11.33 24.41
C VAL A 616 64.06 12.11 23.11
N MET A 617 62.88 12.51 22.65
CA MET A 617 62.78 13.47 21.54
C MET A 617 63.07 14.86 22.08
N CYS A 618 64.30 15.35 21.93
CA CYS A 618 64.66 16.68 22.42
C CYS A 618 65.70 17.39 21.54
N ASP A 619 65.85 18.71 21.75
CA ASP A 619 66.99 19.47 21.26
C ASP A 619 68.11 19.40 22.33
N ALA A 620 69.11 18.55 22.08
CA ALA A 620 70.21 18.30 23.02
C ALA A 620 70.92 19.59 23.49
N ARG A 621 71.01 20.61 22.63
CA ARG A 621 71.64 21.90 22.99
C ARG A 621 70.79 22.68 23.99
N LEU A 622 69.47 22.70 23.82
CA LEU A 622 68.56 23.40 24.74
C LEU A 622 68.43 22.65 26.06
N ILE A 623 68.31 21.33 26.04
CA ILE A 623 68.30 20.53 27.27
C ILE A 623 69.63 20.63 28.03
N GLY A 624 70.77 20.58 27.33
CA GLY A 624 72.09 20.83 27.93
C GLY A 624 72.20 22.22 28.56
N GLN A 625 71.61 23.26 27.93
CA GLN A 625 71.52 24.60 28.51
C GLN A 625 70.66 24.63 29.79
N ALA A 626 69.53 23.92 29.81
CA ALA A 626 68.66 23.81 30.98
C ALA A 626 69.39 23.13 32.15
N LEU A 627 70.05 21.99 31.90
CA LEU A 627 70.86 21.27 32.88
C LEU A 627 72.01 22.14 33.40
N THR A 628 72.74 22.82 32.52
CA THR A 628 73.82 23.73 32.92
C THR A 628 73.31 24.86 33.82
N ASN A 629 72.14 25.43 33.53
CA ASN A 629 71.54 26.48 34.37
C ASN A 629 71.14 25.96 35.75
N LEU A 630 70.58 24.76 35.85
CA LEU A 630 70.22 24.15 37.13
C LEU A 630 71.45 23.78 37.94
N ILE A 631 72.46 23.16 37.33
CA ILE A 631 73.71 22.79 37.99
C ILE A 631 74.46 24.05 38.44
N LYS A 632 74.52 25.10 37.61
CA LYS A 632 75.10 26.40 37.98
C LYS A 632 74.37 27.02 39.18
N ASN A 633 73.04 27.03 39.17
CA ASN A 633 72.25 27.52 40.29
C ASN A 633 72.57 26.78 41.60
N ALA A 634 72.75 25.45 41.52
CA ALA A 634 73.17 24.59 42.63
C ALA A 634 74.60 24.90 43.11
N THR A 635 75.57 25.05 42.21
CA THR A 635 76.95 25.43 42.57
C THR A 635 77.01 26.79 43.28
N GLU A 636 76.23 27.75 42.80
CA GLU A 636 76.15 29.07 43.40
C GLU A 636 75.41 29.05 44.75
N ALA A 637 74.42 28.15 44.93
CA ALA A 637 73.71 28.00 46.20
C ALA A 637 74.63 27.44 47.29
N ILE A 638 75.52 26.52 46.92
CA ILE A 638 76.58 25.99 47.78
C ILE A 638 77.61 27.08 48.11
N ALA A 639 78.01 27.89 47.12
CA ALA A 639 78.93 29.01 47.35
C ALA A 639 78.37 30.02 48.35
N SER A 640 77.08 30.39 48.24
CA SER A 640 76.41 31.23 49.24
C SER A 640 76.33 30.56 50.62
N GLN A 641 76.13 29.24 50.69
CA GLN A 641 76.12 28.52 51.96
C GLN A 641 77.51 28.48 52.61
N ARG A 642 78.59 28.45 51.81
CA ARG A 642 79.97 28.51 52.31
C ARG A 642 80.34 29.84 52.94
N GLU A 643 79.72 30.95 52.52
CA GLU A 643 79.90 32.24 53.20
C GLU A 643 79.38 32.17 54.65
N ALA A 644 78.32 31.38 54.90
CA ALA A 644 77.77 31.15 56.24
C ALA A 644 78.44 29.99 57.00
N LEU A 645 78.88 28.94 56.29
CA LEU A 645 79.50 27.71 56.83
C LEU A 645 80.76 27.34 56.03
N PRO A 646 81.95 27.87 56.38
CA PRO A 646 83.17 27.73 55.56
C PRO A 646 83.64 26.30 55.32
N ASP A 647 83.33 25.38 56.23
CA ASP A 647 83.79 23.98 56.18
C ASP A 647 82.83 23.03 55.43
N ILE A 648 81.73 23.53 54.84
CA ILE A 648 80.79 22.67 54.12
C ILE A 648 81.41 22.12 52.83
N LYS A 649 81.50 20.78 52.76
CA LYS A 649 81.82 20.07 51.53
C LYS A 649 80.60 20.17 50.60
N GLY A 650 80.78 20.81 49.46
CA GLY A 650 79.72 20.99 48.48
C GLY A 650 79.37 19.65 47.85
N HIS A 651 78.08 19.36 47.70
CA HIS A 651 77.61 18.15 47.05
C HIS A 651 76.41 18.43 46.14
N ILE A 652 76.51 18.00 44.89
CA ILE A 652 75.43 18.02 43.91
C ILE A 652 75.15 16.58 43.48
N GLY A 653 73.92 16.13 43.66
CA GLY A 653 73.43 14.83 43.17
C GLY A 653 72.55 15.03 41.95
N ILE A 654 72.79 14.22 40.91
CA ILE A 654 71.88 14.06 39.78
C ILE A 654 71.38 12.63 39.78
N ASP A 655 70.09 12.44 40.04
CA ASP A 655 69.41 11.15 40.04
C ASP A 655 68.39 11.13 38.91
N VAL A 656 68.40 10.06 38.10
CA VAL A 656 67.43 9.89 37.02
C VAL A 656 66.60 8.64 37.27
N GLU A 657 65.28 8.80 37.20
CA GLU A 657 64.34 7.72 37.48
C GLU A 657 63.20 7.69 36.45
N TRP A 658 62.78 6.46 36.11
CA TRP A 658 61.57 6.21 35.35
C TRP A 658 60.37 6.32 36.30
N ALA A 659 59.47 7.26 36.04
CA ALA A 659 58.20 7.37 36.76
C ALA A 659 57.11 6.54 36.05
N GLU A 660 56.01 6.24 36.75
CA GLU A 660 54.92 5.40 36.23
C GLU A 660 54.47 5.82 34.82
N SER A 661 54.43 4.85 33.90
CA SER A 661 53.90 4.89 32.52
C SER A 661 54.30 6.15 31.73
N ASP A 662 55.50 6.12 31.17
CA ASP A 662 55.99 7.02 30.09
C ASP A 662 56.49 8.42 30.52
N ARG A 663 57.15 8.49 31.68
CA ARG A 663 57.87 9.71 32.11
C ARG A 663 59.27 9.43 32.63
N ILE A 664 60.22 10.29 32.27
CA ILE A 664 61.57 10.29 32.82
C ILE A 664 61.72 11.52 33.71
N ILE A 665 62.16 11.33 34.94
CA ILE A 665 62.40 12.41 35.89
C ILE A 665 63.90 12.54 36.13
N VAL A 666 64.45 13.72 35.84
CA VAL A 666 65.83 14.08 36.18
C VAL A 666 65.80 15.00 37.39
N GLN A 667 66.30 14.51 38.52
CA GLN A 667 66.38 15.24 39.78
C GLN A 667 67.79 15.78 39.98
N ILE A 668 67.90 17.08 40.25
CA ILE A 668 69.16 17.75 40.60
C ILE A 668 69.00 18.28 42.02
N SER A 669 69.79 17.74 42.94
CA SER A 669 69.72 18.04 44.37
C SER A 669 71.04 18.64 44.85
N ASP A 670 70.98 19.73 45.62
CA ASP A 670 72.15 20.36 46.24
C ASP A 670 72.06 20.35 47.78
N ASN A 671 73.15 20.75 48.44
CA ASN A 671 73.23 21.00 49.87
C ASN A 671 73.53 22.47 50.21
N GLY A 672 73.06 23.40 49.37
CA GLY A 672 73.20 24.85 49.53
C GLY A 672 72.13 25.48 50.43
N VAL A 673 71.92 26.79 50.25
CA VAL A 673 70.99 27.61 51.07
C VAL A 673 69.49 27.26 50.92
N GLY A 674 69.10 26.46 49.92
CA GLY A 674 67.69 26.16 49.60
C GLY A 674 66.94 27.29 48.87
N LEU A 675 65.64 27.11 48.67
CA LEU A 675 64.70 28.04 48.01
C LEU A 675 63.81 28.75 49.06
N PRO A 676 63.36 30.00 48.81
CA PRO A 676 62.41 30.69 49.70
C PRO A 676 60.99 30.13 49.58
N GLU A 677 60.36 29.75 50.69
CA GLU A 677 59.03 29.13 50.71
C GLU A 677 57.92 30.07 50.23
N ASP A 678 58.03 31.36 50.50
CA ASP A 678 57.06 32.40 50.15
C ASP A 678 57.01 32.72 48.65
N MET A 679 58.04 32.31 47.89
CA MET A 679 58.18 32.62 46.47
C MET A 679 58.23 31.40 45.55
N LEU A 680 58.16 30.16 46.07
CA LEU A 680 58.28 28.91 45.30
C LEU A 680 57.52 28.91 43.96
N HIS A 681 56.24 29.30 43.96
CA HIS A 681 55.40 29.33 42.75
C HIS A 681 55.77 30.42 41.72
N ARG A 682 56.58 31.39 42.13
CA ARG A 682 56.99 32.54 41.32
C ARG A 682 58.47 32.51 40.94
N LEU A 683 59.27 31.59 41.47
CA LEU A 683 60.71 31.48 41.14
C LEU A 683 61.00 31.19 39.67
N THR A 684 60.01 30.66 38.93
CA THR A 684 60.10 30.46 37.47
C THR A 684 59.56 31.66 36.67
N GLU A 685 59.02 32.70 37.31
CA GLU A 685 58.69 33.97 36.64
C GLU A 685 59.98 34.72 36.31
N PRO A 686 60.05 35.42 35.15
CA PRO A 686 61.21 36.22 34.80
C PRO A 686 61.54 37.30 35.85
N TYR A 687 62.83 37.52 36.11
CA TYR A 687 63.41 38.51 37.03
C TYR A 687 63.18 38.27 38.52
N VAL A 688 62.58 37.15 38.89
CA VAL A 688 62.48 36.75 40.30
C VAL A 688 63.83 36.15 40.72
N THR A 689 64.51 36.81 41.66
CA THR A 689 65.80 36.38 42.20
C THR A 689 65.93 36.80 43.65
N THR A 690 66.56 35.97 44.47
CA THR A 690 66.86 36.25 45.88
C THR A 690 68.30 36.71 46.09
N ARG A 691 69.09 36.81 45.01
CA ARG A 691 70.53 37.13 45.04
C ARG A 691 70.82 38.53 44.51
N ALA A 692 71.75 39.23 45.17
CA ALA A 692 72.18 40.59 44.80
C ALA A 692 72.83 40.71 43.41
N LYS A 693 73.42 39.63 42.88
CA LYS A 693 74.05 39.57 41.53
C LYS A 693 73.33 38.63 40.55
N GLY A 694 72.17 38.09 40.92
CA GLY A 694 71.43 37.16 40.07
C GLY A 694 70.58 37.89 39.02
N THR A 695 70.50 37.34 37.81
CA THR A 695 69.70 37.90 36.71
C THR A 695 68.21 37.56 36.81
N GLY A 696 67.85 36.51 37.57
CA GLY A 696 66.46 36.04 37.72
C GLY A 696 65.86 35.43 36.46
N LEU A 697 66.67 35.12 35.45
CA LEU A 697 66.21 34.57 34.17
C LEU A 697 66.50 33.08 34.02
N GLY A 698 67.45 32.52 34.77
CA GLY A 698 67.89 31.12 34.61
C GLY A 698 66.75 30.11 34.76
N LEU A 699 65.98 30.16 35.84
CA LEU A 699 64.85 29.23 36.08
C LEU A 699 63.69 29.44 35.09
N ALA A 700 63.43 30.70 34.68
CA ALA A 700 62.44 31.01 33.65
C ALA A 700 62.83 30.42 32.28
N ILE A 701 64.12 30.43 31.94
CA ILE A 701 64.66 29.77 30.74
C ILE A 701 64.45 28.26 30.82
N VAL A 702 64.79 27.63 31.96
CA VAL A 702 64.61 26.18 32.16
C VAL A 702 63.12 25.80 32.02
N LYS A 703 62.21 26.53 32.68
CA LYS A 703 60.76 26.27 32.60
C LYS A 703 60.23 26.36 31.17
N LYS A 704 60.69 27.35 30.40
CA LYS A 704 60.32 27.50 28.98
C LYS A 704 60.90 26.38 28.11
N ILE A 705 62.18 26.03 28.29
CA ILE A 705 62.80 24.91 27.57
C ILE A 705 62.02 23.61 27.84
N MET A 706 61.70 23.29 29.09
CA MET A 706 60.92 22.09 29.42
C MET A 706 59.54 22.12 28.77
N ARG A 707 58.84 23.26 28.81
CA ARG A 707 57.52 23.42 28.19
C ARG A 707 57.56 23.27 26.67
N ASP A 708 58.55 23.85 26.00
CA ASP A 708 58.74 23.74 24.55
C ASP A 708 59.08 22.30 24.12
N HIS A 709 59.57 21.46 25.05
CA HIS A 709 59.83 20.04 24.86
C HIS A 709 58.71 19.12 25.37
N GLY A 710 57.55 19.67 25.73
CA GLY A 710 56.40 18.88 26.21
C GLY A 710 56.58 18.27 27.61
N GLY A 711 57.56 18.77 28.38
CA GLY A 711 57.84 18.38 29.76
C GLY A 711 57.51 19.48 30.77
N ASP A 712 57.87 19.26 32.03
CA ASP A 712 57.65 20.21 33.11
C ASP A 712 58.86 20.38 34.05
N LEU A 713 58.90 21.47 34.82
CA LEU A 713 59.89 21.74 35.85
C LEU A 713 59.20 21.98 37.19
N VAL A 714 59.58 21.19 38.20
CA VAL A 714 59.12 21.29 39.58
C VAL A 714 60.31 21.64 40.49
N LEU A 715 60.10 22.52 41.46
CA LEU A 715 61.12 22.99 42.40
C LEU A 715 60.65 22.76 43.84
N GLU A 716 61.52 22.18 44.66
CA GLU A 716 61.23 21.79 46.04
C GLU A 716 62.43 22.06 46.96
N ASN A 717 62.17 22.21 48.27
CA ASN A 717 63.21 22.23 49.29
C ASN A 717 63.44 20.85 49.89
N ARG A 718 64.69 20.53 50.28
CA ARG A 718 65.02 19.27 50.95
C ARG A 718 64.92 19.40 52.46
N GLU A 719 64.43 18.36 53.14
CA GLU A 719 64.26 18.32 54.60
C GLU A 719 65.57 18.52 55.40
N HIS A 720 66.73 18.21 54.81
CA HIS A 720 68.05 18.35 55.45
C HIS A 720 68.87 19.55 54.93
N GLY A 721 68.20 20.52 54.28
CA GLY A 721 68.83 21.70 53.67
C GLY A 721 69.21 21.48 52.19
N GLY A 722 69.23 22.58 51.43
CA GLY A 722 69.42 22.59 49.98
C GLY A 722 68.13 22.52 49.16
N ALA A 723 68.25 22.64 47.85
CA ALA A 723 67.13 22.59 46.92
C ALA A 723 67.12 21.29 46.10
N ARG A 724 65.95 20.97 45.53
CA ARG A 724 65.75 19.93 44.53
C ARG A 724 65.00 20.52 43.33
N ALA A 725 65.55 20.34 42.14
CA ALA A 725 64.89 20.67 40.88
C ALA A 725 64.61 19.38 40.10
N CYS A 726 63.36 19.18 39.70
CA CYS A 726 62.91 17.99 38.96
C CYS A 726 62.50 18.40 37.54
N MET A 727 63.24 17.95 36.53
CA MET A 727 62.86 18.05 35.12
C MET A 727 62.09 16.79 34.74
N ILE A 728 60.83 16.95 34.33
CA ILE A 728 59.93 15.86 33.97
C ILE A 728 59.79 15.83 32.45
N PHE A 729 60.24 14.75 31.82
CA PHE A 729 60.11 14.50 30.39
C PHE A 729 58.95 13.54 30.14
N THR A 730 58.17 13.81 29.09
CA THR A 730 57.09 12.93 28.64
C THR A 730 57.61 12.13 27.46
N THR A 731 57.63 10.80 27.56
CA THR A 731 58.06 9.93 26.45
C THR A 731 56.84 9.60 25.58
N ASP A 732 56.94 9.87 24.28
CA ASP A 732 55.86 9.58 23.31
C ASP A 732 55.88 8.09 22.94
N GLU A 733 54.71 7.42 22.94
CA GLU A 733 54.54 5.99 22.65
C GLU A 733 55.17 5.60 21.29
N SER A 734 55.19 6.54 20.34
CA SER A 734 55.76 6.39 19.00
C SER A 734 57.29 6.25 18.95
N VAL A 735 58.01 6.70 19.98
CA VAL A 735 59.47 6.61 20.07
C VAL A 735 59.91 5.21 20.52
N ARG A 736 59.08 4.52 21.31
CA ARG A 736 59.30 3.11 21.68
C ARG A 736 59.19 2.18 20.47
N GLU A 737 58.15 2.37 19.64
CA GLU A 737 57.93 1.55 18.43
C GLU A 737 59.02 1.74 17.36
N SER A 738 59.61 2.93 17.25
CA SER A 738 60.67 3.19 16.26
C SER A 738 62.03 2.59 16.65
N LEU A 739 62.30 2.41 17.94
CA LEU A 739 63.51 1.73 18.44
C LEU A 739 63.39 0.20 18.36
N GLU A 740 62.19 -0.37 18.59
CA GLU A 740 61.93 -1.79 18.30
C GLU A 740 62.17 -2.12 16.82
N TYR A 741 61.87 -1.19 15.91
CA TYR A 741 62.10 -1.37 14.46
C TYR A 741 63.59 -1.31 14.07
N GLU A 742 64.44 -0.56 14.79
CA GLU A 742 65.90 -0.50 14.53
C GLU A 742 66.68 -1.67 15.16
N GLU A 743 66.24 -2.22 16.30
CA GLU A 743 66.81 -3.45 16.86
C GLU A 743 66.53 -4.67 15.96
N ASP A 744 65.33 -4.78 15.39
CA ASP A 744 65.00 -5.84 14.43
C ASP A 744 65.85 -5.77 13.14
N LEU A 745 66.24 -4.56 12.70
CA LEU A 745 67.12 -4.37 11.55
C LEU A 745 68.59 -4.73 11.85
N ARG A 746 69.06 -4.63 13.09
CA ARG A 746 70.41 -5.07 13.48
C ARG A 746 70.54 -6.59 13.60
N ILE A 747 69.46 -7.30 13.94
CA ILE A 747 69.46 -8.77 14.05
C ILE A 747 69.50 -9.44 12.66
N VAL A 748 69.04 -8.77 11.60
CA VAL A 748 68.98 -9.34 10.23
C VAL A 748 70.31 -9.21 9.44
N HIS A 749 71.31 -8.47 9.93
CA HIS A 749 72.62 -8.31 9.27
C HIS A 749 73.82 -8.88 10.04
N GLY A 750 73.57 -9.67 11.09
CA GLY A 750 74.58 -10.45 11.79
C GLY A 750 74.30 -11.95 11.73
N SER A 751 74.45 -12.58 10.55
CA SER A 751 74.63 -14.03 10.38
C SER A 751 75.57 -14.30 9.21
#